data_AF-A0A0H3JAF4-F1
#
_entry.id   AF-A0A0H3JAF4-F1
#
_cell.length_a   1.000
_cell.length_b   1.000
_cell.length_c   1.000
_cell.angle_alpha   90.00
_cell.angle_beta   90.00
_cell.angle_gamma   90.00
#
_symmetry.space_group_name_H-M   'P 1'
#
loop_
_entity.id
_entity.type
_entity.pdbx_description
1 polymer ?
#
loop_
_entity_poly.entity_id
_entity_poly.type
_entity_poly.pdbx_seq_one_letter_code
_entity_poly.pdbx_strand_id
1 'polypeptide(L)'
;MVDFHSYFKEHNIEYITDMWGQSHEVSGINIITTESTFKGKLNVTGLKEDGSEKKEWLFGSIKEYIDLLDKYGYDVIGISNFAKPVEEEFRRATYQLWLALNINRLDLVALSNTQGDVIHKVLSIYRKDEIDWQDIKYIETFLNLIQKENADTNLAKECADAIKAIHINKKMVFDRKVIQTIKDVINKKLNDMCMGRFYVKGKYLYVTQDILAFLKYAGTENRAKWEYSGFLGKKQFYCGGKITGRNLLARNPIMSYSEIAKVNFVDYEGEDSEFIKHMDNIIQMPLGTESNRLGGNDKDGDELFVLSTDYNLKEIKIEYLQNYNFVVKNETSENFNKNLLDLINQKLQEHLNKQFSNKDVVTIEDFVVPSLVQVNDEDKATAPSKEWNKENVIQFIIESEDKTGVITDINTAVENIANEERNLPKYALPIAIMKDLQGKMIDASKSGLFDQVVVPEVIKLKFREKPQFMYFKDGNKFNKDYSTESAMDFFSERMQKFKEYVNKVMREDTNRKIRTQKFENIYNYLMNPELDGNKVQKVIEELGSIYSKFINENKTLAILKSKINAYSSDDKYKREREIVDQKYKALYEKTKKAAEDVCNCPSLLATAAVRMTYINSKYNNQNDNYSFCWIVASEGILQNIKMHEDKEKIYVVKADKGEDDVFEWLGEYYKTEVFDGEYPLDFNEEKDMSIPDKYLIKENEELQDICDLKITIMGVEKGKAEEVAQKMLGNPYKLFVTENNWLGIDGNMSIKERETLTSGIDLRKYIDHHITIKEIVTAKNSQTIIKAIADVKG
;
A
#
# COMPACT_ATOMS: atom_id res chain seq x y z
N MET A 1 -6.23 -28.93 12.04
CA MET A 1 -6.41 -30.09 11.14
C MET A 1 -7.50 -30.94 11.75
N VAL A 2 -8.38 -31.52 10.94
CA VAL A 2 -9.50 -32.33 11.43
C VAL A 2 -8.99 -33.68 11.90
N ASP A 3 -9.33 -34.05 13.13
CA ASP A 3 -8.96 -35.34 13.72
C ASP A 3 -9.93 -36.44 13.25
N PHE A 4 -9.73 -36.90 12.01
CA PHE A 4 -10.58 -37.94 11.43
C PHE A 4 -10.39 -39.31 12.11
N HIS A 5 -9.27 -39.54 12.81
CA HIS A 5 -9.05 -40.79 13.54
C HIS A 5 -10.02 -40.89 14.72
N SER A 6 -10.11 -39.82 15.53
CA SER A 6 -11.06 -39.76 16.64
C SER A 6 -12.50 -39.80 16.13
N TYR A 7 -12.80 -39.09 15.04
CA TYR A 7 -14.10 -39.15 14.38
C TYR A 7 -14.50 -40.59 14.00
N PHE A 8 -13.66 -41.29 13.22
CA PHE A 8 -13.99 -42.66 12.80
C PHE A 8 -14.06 -43.64 13.96
N LYS A 9 -13.22 -43.46 14.99
CA LYS A 9 -13.30 -44.27 16.21
C LYS A 9 -14.65 -44.10 16.92
N GLU A 10 -15.16 -42.87 17.05
CA GLU A 10 -16.46 -42.60 17.68
C GLU A 10 -17.62 -43.19 16.89
N HIS A 11 -17.50 -43.18 15.55
CA HIS A 11 -18.47 -43.77 14.63
C HIS A 11 -18.26 -45.27 14.37
N ASN A 12 -17.37 -45.94 15.10
CA ASN A 12 -17.04 -47.37 14.97
C ASN A 12 -16.59 -47.80 13.56
N ILE A 13 -15.79 -46.95 12.90
CA ILE A 13 -15.21 -47.20 11.58
C ILE A 13 -13.72 -47.52 11.75
N GLU A 14 -13.36 -48.80 11.57
CA GLU A 14 -11.97 -49.27 11.69
C GLU A 14 -11.24 -49.29 10.34
N TYR A 15 -12.00 -49.42 9.23
CA TYR A 15 -11.46 -49.55 7.89
C TYR A 15 -12.19 -48.62 6.92
N ILE A 16 -11.45 -48.04 5.98
CA ILE A 16 -12.03 -47.34 4.84
C ILE A 16 -11.46 -47.88 3.53
N THR A 17 -12.23 -47.76 2.46
CA THR A 17 -11.85 -48.25 1.13
C THR A 17 -11.29 -47.09 0.30
N ASP A 18 -10.18 -47.28 -0.40
CA ASP A 18 -9.64 -46.26 -1.31
C ASP A 18 -10.40 -46.21 -2.66
N MET A 19 -9.79 -45.56 -3.66
CA MET A 19 -10.34 -45.45 -5.02
C MET A 19 -10.04 -46.66 -5.93
N TRP A 20 -9.11 -47.53 -5.52
CA TRP A 20 -8.79 -48.80 -6.19
C TRP A 20 -9.56 -49.99 -5.58
N GLY A 21 -10.37 -49.74 -4.55
CA GLY A 21 -11.14 -50.77 -3.86
C GLY A 21 -10.34 -51.50 -2.77
N GLN A 22 -9.16 -51.00 -2.39
CA GLN A 22 -8.38 -51.59 -1.31
C GLN A 22 -8.85 -51.06 0.04
N SER A 23 -8.95 -51.96 1.01
CA SER A 23 -9.33 -51.62 2.39
C SER A 23 -8.08 -51.27 3.19
N HIS A 24 -8.14 -50.16 3.93
CA HIS A 24 -7.06 -49.64 4.75
C HIS A 24 -7.55 -49.45 6.18
N GLU A 25 -6.74 -49.89 7.15
CA GLU A 25 -7.00 -49.61 8.56
C GLU A 25 -6.84 -48.11 8.81
N VAL A 26 -7.84 -47.47 9.42
CA VAL A 26 -7.87 -46.02 9.64
C VAL A 26 -6.63 -45.53 10.41
N SER A 27 -6.14 -46.33 11.36
CA SER A 27 -4.97 -46.01 12.19
C SER A 27 -3.68 -45.82 11.40
N GLY A 28 -3.60 -46.39 10.18
CA GLY A 28 -2.44 -46.30 9.29
C GLY A 28 -2.51 -45.18 8.27
N ILE A 29 -3.57 -44.36 8.28
CA ILE A 29 -3.81 -43.33 7.25
C ILE A 29 -3.35 -41.98 7.78
N ASN A 30 -2.59 -41.23 6.98
CA ASN A 30 -2.19 -39.86 7.35
C ASN A 30 -2.99 -38.77 6.62
N ILE A 31 -3.45 -39.07 5.40
CA ILE A 31 -4.14 -38.12 4.53
C ILE A 31 -5.29 -38.84 3.83
N ILE A 32 -6.46 -38.19 3.78
CA ILE A 32 -7.60 -38.63 2.98
C ILE A 32 -7.84 -37.56 1.91
N THR A 33 -7.85 -37.98 0.63
CA THR A 33 -8.08 -37.09 -0.52
C THR A 33 -9.17 -37.64 -1.41
N THR A 34 -9.81 -36.77 -2.18
CA THR A 34 -10.79 -37.13 -3.22
C THR A 34 -10.12 -37.28 -4.60
N GLU A 35 -10.82 -37.89 -5.56
CA GLU A 35 -10.38 -37.90 -6.98
C GLU A 35 -10.15 -36.47 -7.51
N SER A 36 -10.94 -35.48 -7.07
CA SER A 36 -10.79 -34.10 -7.52
C SER A 36 -9.54 -33.40 -6.98
N THR A 37 -8.97 -33.88 -5.87
CA THR A 37 -7.77 -33.30 -5.23
C THR A 37 -6.50 -34.09 -5.55
N PHE A 38 -6.62 -35.39 -5.83
CA PHE A 38 -5.52 -36.23 -6.29
C PHE A 38 -5.54 -36.44 -7.82
N LYS A 39 -4.78 -35.62 -8.55
CA LYS A 39 -4.81 -35.51 -10.03
C LYS A 39 -4.06 -36.64 -10.78
N GLY A 40 -4.24 -37.90 -10.37
CA GLY A 40 -3.53 -39.07 -10.91
C GLY A 40 -4.22 -39.83 -12.06
N LYS A 41 -5.46 -39.48 -12.39
CA LYS A 41 -6.31 -40.18 -13.37
C LYS A 41 -6.14 -39.62 -14.78
N LEU A 42 -4.99 -39.90 -15.39
CA LEU A 42 -4.56 -39.27 -16.65
C LEU A 42 -4.35 -40.27 -17.80
N ASN A 43 -4.41 -41.58 -17.56
CA ASN A 43 -4.16 -42.59 -18.59
C ASN A 43 -5.37 -42.73 -19.52
N VAL A 44 -5.24 -42.35 -20.80
CA VAL A 44 -6.35 -42.44 -21.78
C VAL A 44 -6.43 -43.86 -22.34
N THR A 45 -7.55 -44.56 -22.07
CA THR A 45 -7.78 -45.95 -22.51
C THR A 45 -8.82 -46.11 -23.61
N GLY A 46 -9.47 -45.00 -24.01
CA GLY A 46 -10.45 -44.99 -25.09
C GLY A 46 -11.34 -43.75 -25.04
N LEU A 47 -12.53 -43.87 -25.61
CA LEU A 47 -13.58 -42.85 -25.56
C LEU A 47 -14.79 -43.38 -24.80
N LYS A 48 -15.51 -42.49 -24.12
CA LYS A 48 -16.83 -42.74 -23.54
C LYS A 48 -17.90 -42.61 -24.63
N GLU A 49 -19.14 -42.99 -24.31
CA GLU A 49 -20.29 -42.91 -25.22
C GLU A 49 -20.59 -41.46 -25.67
N ASP A 50 -20.28 -40.48 -24.84
CA ASP A 50 -20.42 -39.05 -25.14
C ASP A 50 -19.27 -38.49 -26.00
N GLY A 51 -18.30 -39.33 -26.39
CA GLY A 51 -17.13 -38.95 -27.18
C GLY A 51 -15.96 -38.36 -26.37
N SER A 52 -16.11 -38.18 -25.04
CA SER A 52 -15.01 -37.72 -24.18
C SER A 52 -14.00 -38.83 -23.89
N GLU A 53 -12.77 -38.47 -23.53
CA GLU A 53 -11.73 -39.46 -23.20
C GLU A 53 -12.12 -40.32 -21.98
N LYS A 54 -12.03 -41.64 -22.13
CA LYS A 54 -12.07 -42.59 -21.02
C LYS A 54 -10.69 -42.61 -20.38
N LYS A 55 -10.61 -42.14 -19.13
CA LYS A 55 -9.37 -42.04 -18.34
C LYS A 55 -9.34 -43.05 -17.20
N GLU A 56 -8.17 -43.64 -16.98
CA GLU A 56 -7.84 -44.54 -15.88
C GLU A 56 -6.68 -43.96 -15.05
N TRP A 57 -6.46 -44.53 -13.87
CA TRP A 57 -5.36 -44.16 -12.99
C TRP A 57 -4.02 -44.52 -13.63
N LEU A 58 -3.02 -43.66 -13.46
CA LEU A 58 -1.66 -43.93 -13.92
C LEU A 58 -0.97 -45.08 -13.15
N PHE A 59 -1.54 -45.47 -12.02
CA PHE A 59 -1.05 -46.48 -11.08
C PHE A 59 -2.21 -47.35 -10.61
N GLY A 60 -1.93 -48.63 -10.36
CA GLY A 60 -2.88 -49.63 -9.88
C GLY A 60 -3.12 -49.64 -8.38
N SER A 61 -2.33 -48.90 -7.59
CA SER A 61 -2.51 -48.71 -6.15
C SER A 61 -1.77 -47.50 -5.61
N ILE A 62 -2.10 -47.06 -4.38
CA ILE A 62 -1.33 -46.02 -3.68
C ILE A 62 0.11 -46.46 -3.39
N LYS A 63 0.33 -47.76 -3.14
CA LYS A 63 1.66 -48.31 -2.89
C LYS A 63 2.56 -48.18 -4.11
N GLU A 64 2.03 -48.49 -5.30
CA GLU A 64 2.78 -48.31 -6.54
C GLU A 64 3.14 -46.84 -6.78
N TYR A 65 2.22 -45.91 -6.48
CA TYR A 65 2.52 -44.48 -6.56
C TYR A 65 3.67 -44.07 -5.61
N ILE A 66 3.66 -44.52 -4.35
CA ILE A 66 4.72 -44.26 -3.37
C ILE A 66 6.05 -44.89 -3.80
N ASP A 67 6.03 -46.15 -4.25
CA ASP A 67 7.23 -46.84 -4.74
C ASP A 67 7.86 -46.10 -5.94
N LEU A 68 7.04 -45.49 -6.80
CA LEU A 68 7.51 -44.64 -7.90
C LEU A 68 8.10 -43.32 -7.41
N LEU A 69 7.51 -42.68 -6.41
CA LEU A 69 8.07 -41.47 -5.80
C LEU A 69 9.46 -41.77 -5.24
N ASP A 70 9.61 -42.84 -4.45
CA ASP A 70 10.90 -43.27 -3.90
C ASP A 70 11.92 -43.58 -4.99
N LYS A 71 11.50 -44.33 -6.02
CA LYS A 71 12.35 -44.67 -7.17
C LYS A 71 12.91 -43.43 -7.88
N TYR A 72 12.13 -42.35 -7.96
CA TYR A 72 12.54 -41.10 -8.61
C TYR A 72 13.10 -40.04 -7.65
N GLY A 73 13.31 -40.39 -6.36
CA GLY A 73 13.91 -39.50 -5.37
C GLY A 73 12.97 -38.42 -4.83
N TYR A 74 11.66 -38.69 -4.83
CA TYR A 74 10.62 -37.84 -4.25
C TYR A 74 10.13 -38.43 -2.92
N ASP A 75 11.00 -38.54 -1.92
CA ASP A 75 10.72 -39.13 -0.60
C ASP A 75 10.01 -38.18 0.39
N VAL A 76 9.53 -37.02 -0.10
CA VAL A 76 8.91 -35.96 0.72
C VAL A 76 7.67 -35.35 0.05
N ILE A 77 6.71 -34.94 0.87
CA ILE A 77 5.55 -34.14 0.42
C ILE A 77 5.87 -32.65 0.58
N GLY A 78 5.84 -31.92 -0.52
CA GLY A 78 5.95 -30.46 -0.51
C GLY A 78 4.61 -29.79 -0.20
N ILE A 79 4.58 -28.92 0.81
CA ILE A 79 3.41 -28.07 1.11
C ILE A 79 3.63 -26.70 0.47
N SER A 80 2.83 -26.36 -0.54
CA SER A 80 2.91 -25.06 -1.22
C SER A 80 2.25 -23.95 -0.44
N ASN A 81 1.15 -24.24 0.28
CA ASN A 81 0.41 -23.28 1.08
C ASN A 81 -0.48 -23.97 2.14
N PHE A 82 -0.92 -23.22 3.15
CA PHE A 82 -1.87 -23.67 4.17
C PHE A 82 -2.71 -22.51 4.71
N ALA A 83 -3.92 -22.81 5.18
CA ALA A 83 -4.80 -21.81 5.78
C ALA A 83 -4.21 -21.26 7.09
N LYS A 84 -3.85 -19.96 7.09
CA LYS A 84 -3.35 -19.25 8.26
C LYS A 84 -4.52 -18.65 9.05
N PRO A 85 -4.37 -18.39 10.36
CA PRO A 85 -5.32 -17.55 11.09
C PRO A 85 -5.44 -16.18 10.40
N VAL A 86 -6.68 -15.74 10.15
CA VAL A 86 -6.94 -14.41 9.59
C VAL A 86 -7.47 -13.52 10.71
N GLU A 87 -6.67 -12.54 11.10
CA GLU A 87 -6.99 -11.52 12.11
C GLU A 87 -7.53 -10.23 11.48
N GLU A 88 -7.22 -10.00 10.21
CA GLU A 88 -7.55 -8.75 9.54
C GLU A 88 -9.04 -8.71 9.15
N GLU A 89 -9.76 -7.71 9.66
CA GLU A 89 -11.19 -7.52 9.40
C GLU A 89 -11.49 -6.75 8.12
N PHE A 90 -10.47 -6.07 7.56
CA PHE A 90 -10.60 -5.25 6.36
C PHE A 90 -9.66 -5.72 5.25
N ARG A 91 -10.16 -5.62 4.01
CA ARG A 91 -9.43 -5.92 2.78
C ARG A 91 -9.67 -4.85 1.75
N ARG A 92 -8.70 -4.64 0.87
CA ARG A 92 -8.90 -3.80 -0.31
C ARG A 92 -9.71 -4.56 -1.35
N ALA A 93 -10.89 -4.06 -1.67
CA ALA A 93 -11.68 -4.57 -2.79
C ALA A 93 -11.12 -4.09 -4.13
N THR A 94 -11.60 -4.68 -5.22
CA THR A 94 -11.25 -4.29 -6.60
C THR A 94 -12.39 -3.52 -7.24
N TYR A 95 -12.10 -2.77 -8.32
CA TYR A 95 -13.16 -2.08 -9.07
C TYR A 95 -14.23 -3.00 -9.64
N GLN A 96 -13.90 -4.27 -9.88
CA GLN A 96 -14.80 -5.27 -10.43
C GLN A 96 -15.95 -5.58 -9.47
N LEU A 97 -15.69 -5.57 -8.15
CA LEU A 97 -16.75 -5.66 -7.15
C LEU A 97 -17.75 -4.51 -7.31
N TRP A 98 -17.25 -3.29 -7.46
CA TRP A 98 -18.09 -2.10 -7.57
C TRP A 98 -18.93 -2.11 -8.84
N LEU A 99 -18.34 -2.50 -9.96
CA LEU A 99 -19.05 -2.58 -11.23
C LEU A 99 -20.14 -3.65 -11.25
N ALA A 100 -19.96 -4.73 -10.50
CA ALA A 100 -20.94 -5.80 -10.32
C ALA A 100 -22.08 -5.45 -9.34
N LEU A 101 -22.08 -4.26 -8.73
CA LEU A 101 -23.13 -3.75 -7.85
C LEU A 101 -23.91 -2.63 -8.54
N ASN A 102 -25.21 -2.49 -8.24
CA ASN A 102 -26.05 -1.43 -8.81
C ASN A 102 -25.82 -0.08 -8.10
N ILE A 103 -24.62 0.46 -8.27
CA ILE A 103 -24.13 1.66 -7.58
C ILE A 103 -24.36 2.93 -8.40
N ASN A 104 -24.60 4.01 -7.68
CA ASN A 104 -24.63 5.38 -8.18
C ASN A 104 -23.40 6.17 -7.70
N ARG A 105 -23.25 7.38 -8.25
CA ARG A 105 -22.11 8.28 -7.98
C ARG A 105 -21.79 8.49 -6.50
N LEU A 106 -22.81 8.73 -5.68
CA LEU A 106 -22.63 9.03 -4.26
C LEU A 106 -22.39 7.76 -3.41
N ASP A 107 -22.79 6.58 -3.90
CA ASP A 107 -22.65 5.33 -3.15
C ASP A 107 -21.18 4.97 -2.93
N LEU A 108 -20.33 5.17 -3.95
CA LEU A 108 -18.88 4.93 -3.82
C LEU A 108 -18.20 5.85 -2.81
N VAL A 109 -18.70 7.08 -2.64
CA VAL A 109 -18.18 7.98 -1.61
C VAL A 109 -18.44 7.38 -0.23
N ALA A 110 -19.66 6.90 0.02
CA ALA A 110 -20.03 6.21 1.26
C ALA A 110 -19.22 4.92 1.48
N LEU A 111 -19.12 4.07 0.46
CA LEU A 111 -18.38 2.80 0.54
C LEU A 111 -16.88 2.99 0.78
N SER A 112 -16.31 4.10 0.30
CA SER A 112 -14.88 4.40 0.48
C SER A 112 -14.53 5.06 1.83
N ASN A 113 -15.52 5.32 2.69
CA ASN A 113 -15.35 6.14 3.88
C ASN A 113 -14.24 5.63 4.80
N THR A 114 -14.09 4.30 4.98
CA THR A 114 -13.03 3.72 5.80
C THR A 114 -11.63 4.14 5.35
N GLN A 115 -11.32 3.99 4.05
CA GLN A 115 -10.01 4.37 3.51
C GLN A 115 -9.81 5.90 3.54
N GLY A 116 -10.88 6.66 3.30
CA GLY A 116 -10.87 8.11 3.39
C GLY A 116 -10.58 8.60 4.80
N ASP A 117 -11.27 8.05 5.80
CA ASP A 117 -11.12 8.38 7.23
C ASP A 117 -9.71 8.07 7.74
N VAL A 118 -9.13 6.93 7.35
CA VAL A 118 -7.71 6.62 7.60
C VAL A 118 -6.81 7.77 7.12
N ILE A 119 -6.97 8.23 5.88
CA ILE A 119 -6.16 9.34 5.34
C ILE A 119 -6.45 10.65 6.09
N HIS A 120 -7.72 10.91 6.43
CA HIS A 120 -8.13 12.10 7.16
C HIS A 120 -7.50 12.20 8.56
N LYS A 121 -7.48 11.07 9.28
CA LYS A 121 -6.87 10.92 10.60
C LYS A 121 -5.36 11.12 10.54
N VAL A 122 -4.66 10.52 9.58
CA VAL A 122 -3.21 10.74 9.36
C VAL A 122 -2.89 12.22 9.12
N LEU A 123 -3.76 12.92 8.40
CA LEU A 123 -3.57 14.34 8.09
C LEU A 123 -3.89 15.28 9.26
N SER A 124 -4.41 14.78 10.39
CA SER A 124 -4.91 15.60 11.51
C SER A 124 -3.87 16.61 12.01
N ILE A 125 -2.64 16.15 12.27
CA ILE A 125 -1.57 17.02 12.77
C ILE A 125 -1.17 18.12 11.77
N TYR A 126 -1.32 17.86 10.48
CA TYR A 126 -0.97 18.81 9.41
C TYR A 126 -2.14 19.75 9.05
N ARG A 127 -3.38 19.27 9.14
CA ARG A 127 -4.59 20.01 8.70
C ARG A 127 -5.18 20.93 9.77
N LYS A 128 -5.13 20.54 11.05
CA LYS A 128 -5.68 21.37 12.16
C LYS A 128 -4.88 22.68 12.24
N ASP A 129 -5.46 23.77 12.74
CA ASP A 129 -4.68 25.01 12.91
C ASP A 129 -3.69 24.90 14.07
N GLU A 130 -4.13 24.32 15.19
CA GLU A 130 -3.28 24.00 16.33
C GLU A 130 -2.63 22.62 16.18
N ILE A 131 -1.52 22.40 16.86
CA ILE A 131 -0.84 21.10 16.89
C ILE A 131 -1.34 20.32 18.10
N ASP A 132 -2.02 19.22 17.82
CA ASP A 132 -2.34 18.21 18.80
C ASP A 132 -1.35 17.06 18.67
N TRP A 133 -0.44 16.94 19.64
CA TRP A 133 0.60 15.91 19.60
C TRP A 133 0.04 14.49 19.72
N GLN A 134 -1.17 14.32 20.23
CA GLN A 134 -1.84 13.01 20.28
C GLN A 134 -2.20 12.50 18.87
N ASP A 135 -2.29 13.37 17.86
CA ASP A 135 -2.55 12.95 16.47
C ASP A 135 -1.39 12.13 15.86
N ILE A 136 -0.20 12.13 16.49
CA ILE A 136 0.93 11.28 16.05
C ILE A 136 0.57 9.80 16.03
N LYS A 137 -0.31 9.36 16.94
CA LYS A 137 -0.78 7.97 16.98
C LYS A 137 -1.33 7.49 15.63
N TYR A 138 -2.00 8.36 14.87
CA TYR A 138 -2.53 8.01 13.55
C TYR A 138 -1.42 7.85 12.51
N ILE A 139 -0.38 8.68 12.58
CA ILE A 139 0.78 8.58 11.68
C ILE A 139 1.57 7.32 11.99
N GLU A 140 1.81 7.01 13.27
CA GLU A 140 2.51 5.80 13.69
C GLU A 140 1.75 4.54 13.26
N THR A 141 0.45 4.46 13.57
CA THR A 141 -0.39 3.32 13.16
C THR A 141 -0.40 3.15 11.64
N PHE A 142 -0.48 4.25 10.90
CA PHE A 142 -0.42 4.23 9.44
C PHE A 142 0.93 3.77 8.91
N LEU A 143 2.05 4.27 9.43
CA LEU A 143 3.38 3.86 8.98
C LEU A 143 3.66 2.39 9.31
N ASN A 144 3.22 1.90 10.48
CA ASN A 144 3.31 0.48 10.85
C ASN A 144 2.51 -0.42 9.89
N LEU A 145 1.27 -0.03 9.55
CA LEU A 145 0.48 -0.73 8.53
C LEU A 145 1.22 -0.82 7.19
N ILE A 146 1.83 0.27 6.76
CA ILE A 146 2.51 0.35 5.47
C ILE A 146 3.82 -0.42 5.48
N GLN A 147 4.55 -0.42 6.60
CA GLN A 147 5.72 -1.26 6.81
C GLN A 147 5.35 -2.74 6.68
N LYS A 148 4.26 -3.18 7.34
CA LYS A 148 3.74 -4.57 7.25
C LYS A 148 3.36 -4.93 5.80
N GLU A 149 2.63 -4.05 5.11
CA GLU A 149 2.18 -4.28 3.72
C GLU A 149 3.33 -4.33 2.71
N ASN A 150 4.50 -3.77 3.02
CA ASN A 150 5.60 -3.57 2.07
C ASN A 150 6.95 -4.10 2.61
N ALA A 151 6.90 -5.13 3.47
CA ALA A 151 8.04 -5.66 4.23
C ALA A 151 9.28 -5.96 3.37
N ASP A 152 9.09 -6.42 2.12
CA ASP A 152 10.18 -6.79 1.21
C ASP A 152 10.74 -5.61 0.38
N THR A 153 10.29 -4.39 0.65
CA THR A 153 10.66 -3.20 -0.14
C THR A 153 11.43 -2.17 0.69
N ASN A 154 12.19 -1.29 0.03
CA ASN A 154 12.87 -0.17 0.69
C ASN A 154 11.90 0.77 1.44
N LEU A 155 10.62 0.81 1.06
CA LEU A 155 9.62 1.62 1.74
C LEU A 155 9.42 1.19 3.20
N ALA A 156 9.50 -0.11 3.50
CA ALA A 156 9.40 -0.60 4.88
C ALA A 156 10.52 -0.03 5.77
N LYS A 157 11.75 0.05 5.24
CA LYS A 157 12.86 0.69 5.93
C LYS A 157 12.62 2.19 6.14
N GLU A 158 12.17 2.91 5.10
CA GLU A 158 11.88 4.34 5.24
C GLU A 158 10.79 4.62 6.29
N CYS A 159 9.75 3.78 6.35
CA CYS A 159 8.73 3.85 7.40
C CYS A 159 9.32 3.58 8.79
N ALA A 160 10.18 2.56 8.92
CA ALA A 160 10.83 2.22 10.19
C ALA A 160 11.72 3.37 10.70
N ASP A 161 12.55 3.95 9.83
CA ASP A 161 13.42 5.08 10.17
C ASP A 161 12.59 6.31 10.58
N ALA A 162 11.47 6.57 9.90
CA ALA A 162 10.54 7.65 10.25
C ALA A 162 9.86 7.42 11.61
N ILE A 163 9.41 6.20 11.92
CA ILE A 163 8.81 5.86 13.23
C ILE A 163 9.84 6.08 14.34
N LYS A 164 11.06 5.55 14.20
CA LYS A 164 12.15 5.75 15.17
C LYS A 164 12.45 7.23 15.41
N ALA A 165 12.55 8.01 14.33
CA ALA A 165 12.81 9.45 14.44
C ALA A 165 11.69 10.18 15.23
N ILE A 166 10.42 9.85 14.96
CA ILE A 166 9.25 10.41 15.65
C ILE A 166 9.23 10.02 17.13
N HIS A 167 9.56 8.78 17.48
CA HIS A 167 9.64 8.36 18.89
C HIS A 167 10.77 9.06 19.64
N ILE A 168 11.93 9.27 19.03
CA ILE A 168 13.02 10.00 19.68
C ILE A 168 12.64 11.48 19.86
N ASN A 169 12.11 12.13 18.83
CA ASN A 169 11.63 13.51 18.90
C ASN A 169 10.38 13.70 18.05
N LYS A 170 9.27 14.09 18.69
CA LYS A 170 7.95 14.17 18.07
C LYS A 170 7.87 15.23 16.96
N LYS A 171 8.77 16.23 16.97
CA LYS A 171 8.88 17.23 15.90
C LYS A 171 9.37 16.64 14.57
N MET A 172 9.96 15.43 14.58
CA MET A 172 10.41 14.75 13.35
C MET A 172 9.26 14.41 12.40
N VAL A 173 8.01 14.43 12.88
CA VAL A 173 6.81 14.38 12.04
C VAL A 173 6.76 15.52 11.01
N PHE A 174 7.50 16.61 11.24
CA PHE A 174 7.63 17.75 10.35
C PHE A 174 8.93 17.75 9.51
N ASP A 175 9.79 16.75 9.63
CA ASP A 175 10.93 16.59 8.73
C ASP A 175 10.47 16.40 7.28
N ARG A 176 11.21 16.96 6.32
CA ARG A 176 10.81 16.92 4.90
C ARG A 176 10.83 15.51 4.34
N LYS A 177 11.79 14.67 4.73
CA LYS A 177 11.85 13.29 4.23
C LYS A 177 10.72 12.48 4.86
N VAL A 178 10.46 12.63 6.16
CA VAL A 178 9.31 12.00 6.84
C VAL A 178 7.97 12.41 6.19
N ILE A 179 7.72 13.71 6.02
CA ILE A 179 6.51 14.22 5.32
C ILE A 179 6.42 13.64 3.91
N GLN A 180 7.52 13.63 3.16
CA GLN A 180 7.55 13.12 1.79
C GLN A 180 7.21 11.63 1.74
N THR A 181 7.73 10.82 2.65
CA THR A 181 7.39 9.38 2.76
C THR A 181 5.90 9.20 3.06
N ILE A 182 5.34 9.89 4.06
CA ILE A 182 3.90 9.82 4.38
C ILE A 182 3.06 10.22 3.17
N LYS A 183 3.41 11.35 2.53
CA LYS A 183 2.70 11.89 1.37
C LYS A 183 2.72 10.94 0.17
N ASP A 184 3.86 10.31 -0.15
CA ASP A 184 3.98 9.40 -1.29
C ASP A 184 3.12 8.16 -1.10
N VAL A 185 3.06 7.65 0.13
CA VAL A 185 2.18 6.54 0.51
C VAL A 185 0.70 6.94 0.39
N ILE A 186 0.30 8.09 0.94
CA ILE A 186 -1.09 8.58 0.80
C ILE A 186 -1.43 8.77 -0.68
N ASN A 187 -0.54 9.35 -1.47
CA ASN A 187 -0.72 9.55 -2.91
C ASN A 187 -0.91 8.23 -3.66
N LYS A 188 -0.20 7.17 -3.26
CA LYS A 188 -0.38 5.81 -3.80
C LYS A 188 -1.76 5.26 -3.42
N LYS A 189 -2.17 5.38 -2.16
CA LYS A 189 -3.51 4.95 -1.71
C LYS A 189 -4.63 5.72 -2.42
N LEU A 190 -4.46 7.03 -2.68
CA LEU A 190 -5.43 7.82 -3.45
C LEU A 190 -5.48 7.43 -4.92
N ASN A 191 -4.35 7.08 -5.54
CA ASN A 191 -4.33 6.51 -6.88
C ASN A 191 -5.05 5.15 -6.93
N ASP A 192 -4.83 4.30 -5.91
CA ASP A 192 -5.57 3.04 -5.75
C ASP A 192 -7.07 3.30 -5.65
N MET A 193 -7.50 4.29 -4.84
CA MET A 193 -8.90 4.71 -4.77
C MET A 193 -9.43 5.21 -6.11
N CYS A 194 -8.63 5.94 -6.91
CA CYS A 194 -9.02 6.36 -8.25
C CYS A 194 -9.30 5.17 -9.20
N MET A 195 -8.72 4.00 -8.91
CA MET A 195 -8.98 2.73 -9.59
C MET A 195 -10.02 1.87 -8.85
N GLY A 196 -10.77 2.41 -7.87
CA GLY A 196 -11.72 1.67 -7.04
C GLY A 196 -11.09 0.62 -6.13
N ARG A 197 -9.83 0.78 -5.73
CA ARG A 197 -9.18 -0.10 -4.73
C ARG A 197 -9.11 0.58 -3.38
N PHE A 198 -9.97 0.17 -2.45
CA PHE A 198 -10.03 0.72 -1.10
C PHE A 198 -10.55 -0.29 -0.08
N TYR A 199 -10.27 -0.02 1.20
CA TYR A 199 -10.64 -0.88 2.32
C TYR A 199 -12.15 -0.98 2.51
N VAL A 200 -12.62 -2.23 2.62
CA VAL A 200 -13.98 -2.60 3.03
C VAL A 200 -13.90 -3.71 4.07
N LYS A 201 -14.91 -3.82 4.94
CA LYS A 201 -14.95 -4.88 5.95
C LYS A 201 -15.22 -6.22 5.28
N GLY A 202 -14.22 -7.08 5.31
CA GLY A 202 -14.23 -8.38 4.66
C GLY A 202 -12.86 -9.04 4.66
N LYS A 203 -12.83 -10.34 4.38
CA LYS A 203 -11.63 -11.18 4.44
C LYS A 203 -11.63 -12.27 3.36
N TYR A 204 -10.45 -12.68 2.91
CA TYR A 204 -10.30 -13.85 2.03
C TYR A 204 -10.07 -15.08 2.88
N LEU A 205 -10.81 -16.15 2.59
CA LEU A 205 -10.67 -17.43 3.26
C LEU A 205 -10.68 -18.55 2.23
N TYR A 206 -9.85 -19.57 2.49
CA TYR A 206 -9.90 -20.81 1.72
C TYR A 206 -11.25 -21.47 1.84
N VAL A 207 -11.58 -22.26 0.82
CA VAL A 207 -12.85 -22.96 0.73
C VAL A 207 -12.62 -24.46 0.74
N THR A 208 -13.48 -25.14 1.48
CA THR A 208 -13.66 -26.59 1.42
C THR A 208 -15.15 -26.92 1.30
N GLN A 209 -15.44 -28.18 1.00
CA GLN A 209 -16.79 -28.72 1.11
C GLN A 209 -17.08 -29.12 2.56
N ASP A 210 -18.36 -29.29 2.92
CA ASP A 210 -18.80 -29.94 4.18
C ASP A 210 -17.94 -31.17 4.53
N ILE A 211 -17.09 -31.04 5.55
CA ILE A 211 -16.12 -32.07 5.92
C ILE A 211 -16.79 -33.22 6.65
N LEU A 212 -17.85 -32.98 7.41
CA LEU A 212 -18.57 -34.06 8.08
C LEU A 212 -19.25 -34.96 7.04
N ALA A 213 -19.83 -34.38 5.99
CA ALA A 213 -20.35 -35.15 4.86
C ALA A 213 -19.23 -35.96 4.16
N PHE A 214 -18.06 -35.36 3.99
CA PHE A 214 -16.90 -36.05 3.40
C PHE A 214 -16.43 -37.24 4.26
N LEU A 215 -16.31 -37.07 5.57
CA LEU A 215 -15.93 -38.16 6.47
C LEU A 215 -16.98 -39.27 6.48
N LYS A 216 -18.28 -38.93 6.56
CA LYS A 216 -19.38 -39.91 6.46
C LYS A 216 -19.33 -40.70 5.16
N TYR A 217 -19.06 -40.03 4.04
CA TYR A 217 -18.88 -40.68 2.75
C TYR A 217 -17.67 -41.62 2.73
N ALA A 218 -16.52 -41.17 3.25
CA ALA A 218 -15.29 -41.95 3.29
C ALA A 218 -15.43 -43.22 4.16
N GLY A 219 -16.14 -43.11 5.28
CA GLY A 219 -16.43 -44.21 6.21
C GLY A 219 -17.55 -45.16 5.80
N THR A 220 -18.27 -44.89 4.71
CA THR A 220 -19.42 -45.71 4.30
C THR A 220 -18.96 -46.99 3.60
N GLU A 221 -19.35 -48.16 4.14
CA GLU A 221 -19.06 -49.49 3.55
C GLU A 221 -19.63 -49.65 2.13
N ASN A 222 -20.84 -49.13 1.89
CA ASN A 222 -21.51 -49.20 0.60
C ASN A 222 -21.84 -47.81 0.06
N ARG A 223 -20.88 -47.24 -0.70
CA ARG A 223 -21.00 -45.92 -1.33
C ARG A 223 -22.24 -45.77 -2.22
N ALA A 224 -22.75 -46.85 -2.82
CA ALA A 224 -23.94 -46.81 -3.67
C ALA A 224 -25.24 -46.59 -2.88
N LYS A 225 -25.22 -46.79 -1.56
CA LYS A 225 -26.34 -46.53 -0.65
C LYS A 225 -26.18 -45.24 0.15
N TRP A 226 -25.08 -44.51 -0.03
CA TRP A 226 -24.87 -43.26 0.69
C TRP A 226 -25.82 -42.18 0.16
N GLU A 227 -26.61 -41.60 1.06
CA GLU A 227 -27.45 -40.45 0.74
C GLU A 227 -26.60 -39.17 0.80
N TYR A 228 -26.55 -38.47 -0.33
CA TYR A 228 -25.79 -37.23 -0.51
C TYR A 228 -26.37 -36.11 0.38
N SER A 229 -25.92 -36.09 1.63
CA SER A 229 -26.44 -35.24 2.69
C SER A 229 -25.30 -34.67 3.53
N GLY A 230 -25.46 -33.42 3.94
CA GLY A 230 -24.52 -32.69 4.78
C GLY A 230 -25.27 -31.88 5.84
N PHE A 231 -24.55 -31.25 6.76
CA PHE A 231 -25.16 -30.44 7.80
C PHE A 231 -25.57 -29.05 7.31
N LEU A 232 -25.07 -28.63 6.14
CA LEU A 232 -25.35 -27.34 5.53
C LEU A 232 -26.50 -27.42 4.51
N GLY A 233 -27.53 -26.61 4.73
CA GLY A 233 -28.62 -26.39 3.77
C GLY A 233 -28.26 -25.42 2.64
N LYS A 234 -29.22 -25.18 1.74
CA LYS A 234 -29.06 -24.26 0.61
C LYS A 234 -28.66 -22.85 1.08
N LYS A 235 -27.62 -22.27 0.49
CA LYS A 235 -27.01 -20.97 0.86
C LYS A 235 -26.53 -20.86 2.33
N GLN A 236 -26.39 -21.98 3.04
CA GLN A 236 -25.80 -22.00 4.37
C GLN A 236 -24.32 -22.37 4.28
N PHE A 237 -23.49 -21.66 5.01
CA PHE A 237 -22.03 -21.84 5.05
C PHE A 237 -21.56 -21.93 6.49
N TYR A 238 -20.38 -22.48 6.72
CA TYR A 238 -19.82 -22.63 8.07
C TYR A 238 -18.35 -22.17 8.13
N CYS A 239 -17.95 -21.59 9.26
CA CYS A 239 -16.59 -21.11 9.53
C CYS A 239 -16.31 -21.07 11.05
N GLY A 240 -16.44 -22.20 11.73
CA GLY A 240 -16.01 -22.37 13.12
C GLY A 240 -16.65 -21.42 14.14
N GLY A 241 -17.86 -20.93 13.88
CA GLY A 241 -18.53 -19.90 14.70
C GLY A 241 -17.90 -18.49 14.65
N LYS A 242 -16.75 -18.30 13.97
CA LYS A 242 -16.08 -17.00 13.85
C LYS A 242 -16.77 -16.05 12.88
N ILE A 243 -17.50 -16.60 11.91
CA ILE A 243 -18.39 -15.85 11.02
C ILE A 243 -19.77 -16.42 11.17
N THR A 244 -20.75 -15.55 11.43
CA THR A 244 -22.15 -15.92 11.63
C THR A 244 -23.07 -14.91 10.93
N GLY A 245 -24.26 -15.35 10.56
CA GLY A 245 -25.29 -14.48 10.00
C GLY A 245 -25.08 -14.14 8.53
N ARG A 246 -25.79 -13.11 8.07
CA ARG A 246 -25.82 -12.73 6.66
C ARG A 246 -24.50 -12.12 6.23
N ASN A 247 -24.01 -12.56 5.07
CA ASN A 247 -22.80 -12.05 4.44
C ASN A 247 -22.94 -12.15 2.91
N LEU A 248 -22.05 -11.48 2.18
CA LEU A 248 -21.87 -11.71 0.75
C LEU A 248 -20.59 -12.51 0.49
N LEU A 249 -20.63 -13.37 -0.52
CA LEU A 249 -19.46 -14.06 -1.05
C LEU A 249 -19.23 -13.66 -2.51
N ALA A 250 -17.96 -13.51 -2.88
CA ALA A 250 -17.53 -13.37 -4.26
C ALA A 250 -16.14 -14.03 -4.46
N ARG A 251 -15.87 -14.52 -5.66
CA ARG A 251 -14.53 -14.96 -6.08
C ARG A 251 -13.96 -13.92 -7.03
N ASN A 252 -12.68 -13.57 -6.88
CA ASN A 252 -12.00 -12.71 -7.85
C ASN A 252 -11.36 -13.55 -8.96
N PRO A 253 -11.30 -13.03 -10.21
CA PRO A 253 -11.92 -11.77 -10.66
C PRO A 253 -13.45 -11.88 -10.77
N ILE A 254 -14.15 -10.78 -10.49
CA ILE A 254 -15.62 -10.69 -10.68
C ILE A 254 -15.87 -10.16 -12.10
N MET A 255 -16.71 -10.86 -12.87
CA MET A 255 -17.09 -10.52 -14.24
C MET A 255 -18.57 -10.26 -14.40
N SER A 256 -19.37 -10.62 -13.41
CA SER A 256 -20.81 -10.44 -13.46
C SER A 256 -21.38 -10.21 -12.08
N TYR A 257 -22.39 -9.35 -11.99
CA TYR A 257 -23.26 -9.23 -10.82
C TYR A 257 -23.91 -10.56 -10.40
N SER A 258 -23.96 -11.57 -11.28
CA SER A 258 -24.42 -12.92 -10.94
C SER A 258 -23.48 -13.68 -9.98
N GLU A 259 -22.21 -13.26 -9.91
CA GLU A 259 -21.17 -13.93 -9.14
C GLU A 259 -21.07 -13.50 -7.68
N ILE A 260 -21.90 -12.53 -7.29
CA ILE A 260 -22.08 -12.13 -5.90
C ILE A 260 -23.21 -12.98 -5.31
N ALA A 261 -22.89 -13.74 -4.26
CA ALA A 261 -23.82 -14.62 -3.57
C ALA A 261 -24.21 -14.04 -2.21
N LYS A 262 -25.52 -13.94 -1.97
CA LYS A 262 -26.09 -13.68 -0.64
C LYS A 262 -26.19 -14.99 0.12
N VAL A 263 -25.53 -15.07 1.26
CA VAL A 263 -25.40 -16.31 2.05
C VAL A 263 -25.66 -16.08 3.53
N ASN A 264 -25.89 -17.16 4.26
CA ASN A 264 -26.00 -17.14 5.71
C ASN A 264 -24.96 -18.08 6.32
N PHE A 265 -24.05 -17.56 7.13
CA PHE A 265 -23.17 -18.39 7.94
C PHE A 265 -23.94 -18.90 9.16
N VAL A 266 -23.95 -20.22 9.32
CA VAL A 266 -24.60 -20.93 10.43
C VAL A 266 -23.55 -21.64 11.26
N ASP A 267 -23.84 -21.83 12.55
CA ASP A 267 -23.05 -22.71 13.40
C ASP A 267 -23.63 -24.13 13.39
N TYR A 268 -22.87 -25.11 13.87
CA TYR A 268 -23.27 -26.51 13.96
C TYR A 268 -23.16 -27.00 15.40
N GLU A 269 -24.31 -27.33 16.01
CA GLU A 269 -24.43 -27.80 17.40
C GLU A 269 -24.74 -29.31 17.48
N GLY A 270 -24.50 -30.07 16.40
CA GLY A 270 -24.71 -31.52 16.41
C GLY A 270 -23.63 -32.29 17.16
N GLU A 271 -23.79 -33.61 17.23
CA GLU A 271 -22.88 -34.53 17.93
C GLU A 271 -21.43 -34.41 17.45
N ASP A 272 -21.22 -34.20 16.14
CA ASP A 272 -19.90 -34.12 15.53
C ASP A 272 -19.25 -32.72 15.62
N SER A 273 -19.81 -31.80 16.40
CA SER A 273 -19.41 -30.38 16.39
C SER A 273 -17.96 -30.14 16.83
N GLU A 274 -17.45 -30.95 17.76
CA GLU A 274 -16.08 -30.81 18.25
C GLU A 274 -15.02 -31.02 17.16
N PHE A 275 -15.31 -31.84 16.15
CA PHE A 275 -14.39 -32.13 15.05
C PHE A 275 -14.22 -30.98 14.06
N ILE A 276 -15.20 -30.06 13.98
CA ILE A 276 -15.17 -28.95 13.03
C ILE A 276 -15.14 -27.57 13.67
N LYS A 277 -15.41 -27.44 14.98
CA LYS A 277 -15.45 -26.15 15.69
C LYS A 277 -14.18 -25.31 15.55
N HIS A 278 -13.03 -25.98 15.46
CA HIS A 278 -11.74 -25.32 15.29
C HIS A 278 -11.49 -24.78 13.86
N MET A 279 -12.37 -25.06 12.90
CA MET A 279 -12.25 -24.63 11.50
C MET A 279 -12.76 -23.21 11.30
N ASP A 280 -12.14 -22.26 11.99
CA ASP A 280 -12.55 -20.86 12.05
C ASP A 280 -11.88 -19.96 10.99
N ASN A 281 -11.04 -20.54 10.15
CA ASN A 281 -10.27 -19.86 9.11
C ASN A 281 -10.45 -20.45 7.70
N ILE A 282 -11.45 -21.32 7.53
CA ILE A 282 -11.82 -21.96 6.26
C ILE A 282 -13.35 -21.94 6.14
N ILE A 283 -13.85 -21.65 4.94
CA ILE A 283 -15.27 -21.70 4.62
C ILE A 283 -15.66 -23.12 4.22
N GLN A 284 -16.60 -23.75 4.93
CA GLN A 284 -17.25 -24.97 4.46
C GLN A 284 -18.52 -24.64 3.66
N MET A 285 -18.60 -25.18 2.45
CA MET A 285 -19.73 -24.99 1.53
C MET A 285 -20.80 -26.09 1.69
N PRO A 286 -22.06 -25.79 1.36
CA PRO A 286 -23.09 -26.81 1.24
C PRO A 286 -22.86 -27.66 -0.02
N LEU A 287 -23.35 -28.90 -0.01
CA LEU A 287 -23.15 -29.88 -1.09
C LEU A 287 -23.83 -29.52 -2.44
N GLY A 288 -24.42 -28.33 -2.57
CA GLY A 288 -25.21 -27.89 -3.71
C GLY A 288 -24.41 -27.21 -4.83
N THR A 289 -25.11 -26.37 -5.62
CA THR A 289 -24.56 -25.68 -6.80
C THR A 289 -24.01 -24.28 -6.50
N GLU A 290 -23.89 -23.93 -5.22
CA GLU A 290 -23.38 -22.64 -4.75
C GLU A 290 -22.02 -22.30 -5.37
N SER A 291 -21.19 -23.30 -5.66
CA SER A 291 -19.91 -23.11 -6.34
C SER A 291 -20.01 -22.53 -7.74
N ASN A 292 -21.01 -22.96 -8.51
CA ASN A 292 -21.21 -22.50 -9.88
C ASN A 292 -21.56 -21.01 -9.91
N ARG A 293 -22.22 -20.52 -8.85
CA ARG A 293 -22.50 -19.10 -8.70
C ARG A 293 -21.23 -18.29 -8.45
N LEU A 294 -20.27 -18.83 -7.70
CA LEU A 294 -19.06 -18.12 -7.26
C LEU A 294 -17.91 -18.26 -8.27
N GLY A 295 -18.20 -18.02 -9.55
CA GLY A 295 -17.20 -18.12 -10.63
C GLY A 295 -16.62 -19.53 -10.78
N GLY A 296 -17.46 -20.56 -10.59
CA GLY A 296 -17.04 -21.96 -10.74
C GLY A 296 -16.03 -22.43 -9.70
N ASN A 297 -16.06 -21.90 -8.48
CA ASN A 297 -15.03 -22.21 -7.48
C ASN A 297 -14.94 -23.71 -7.15
N ASP A 298 -13.74 -24.23 -7.06
CA ASP A 298 -13.47 -25.59 -6.63
C ASP A 298 -12.91 -25.61 -5.19
N LYS A 299 -12.24 -26.70 -4.83
CA LYS A 299 -11.79 -27.03 -3.48
C LYS A 299 -10.33 -27.46 -3.48
N ASP A 300 -9.56 -27.06 -4.49
CA ASP A 300 -8.13 -27.40 -4.60
C ASP A 300 -7.20 -26.23 -4.25
N GLY A 301 -7.74 -25.13 -3.72
CA GLY A 301 -7.00 -23.98 -3.23
C GLY A 301 -7.72 -22.65 -3.34
N ASP A 302 -8.96 -22.63 -3.85
CA ASP A 302 -9.73 -21.41 -4.03
C ASP A 302 -10.01 -20.65 -2.73
N GLU A 303 -9.95 -19.33 -2.83
CA GLU A 303 -10.33 -18.39 -1.78
C GLU A 303 -11.59 -17.61 -2.18
N LEU A 304 -12.47 -17.37 -1.21
CA LEU A 304 -13.62 -16.48 -1.37
C LEU A 304 -13.43 -15.22 -0.56
N PHE A 305 -13.84 -14.10 -1.15
CA PHE A 305 -13.97 -12.84 -0.46
C PHE A 305 -15.29 -12.82 0.32
N VAL A 306 -15.21 -12.88 1.64
CA VAL A 306 -16.34 -12.72 2.55
C VAL A 306 -16.52 -11.24 2.86
N LEU A 307 -17.63 -10.65 2.41
CA LEU A 307 -17.98 -9.27 2.72
C LEU A 307 -19.05 -9.20 3.80
N SER A 308 -18.74 -8.38 4.81
CA SER A 308 -19.65 -8.08 5.92
C SER A 308 -20.82 -7.23 5.45
N THR A 309 -22.02 -7.54 5.94
CA THR A 309 -23.23 -6.71 5.73
C THR A 309 -23.59 -5.84 6.93
N ASP A 310 -22.73 -5.75 7.93
CA ASP A 310 -23.05 -5.06 9.20
C ASP A 310 -22.97 -3.53 9.16
N TYR A 311 -22.50 -2.94 8.05
CA TYR A 311 -22.34 -1.49 7.94
C TYR A 311 -23.62 -0.84 7.41
N ASN A 312 -24.25 0.00 8.24
CA ASN A 312 -25.35 0.87 7.81
C ASN A 312 -24.81 2.11 7.09
N LEU A 313 -24.88 2.12 5.76
CA LEU A 313 -24.46 3.22 4.92
C LEU A 313 -25.27 4.51 5.16
N LYS A 314 -26.51 4.41 5.67
CA LYS A 314 -27.30 5.60 6.05
C LYS A 314 -26.74 6.33 7.28
N GLU A 315 -25.93 5.68 8.11
CA GLU A 315 -25.32 6.33 9.27
C GLU A 315 -23.95 6.96 8.93
N ILE A 316 -23.43 6.73 7.72
CA ILE A 316 -22.14 7.25 7.31
C ILE A 316 -22.18 8.78 7.18
N LYS A 317 -21.21 9.41 7.83
CA LYS A 317 -20.86 10.81 7.66
C LYS A 317 -19.46 10.90 7.07
N ILE A 318 -19.37 11.56 5.92
CA ILE A 318 -18.11 11.76 5.22
C ILE A 318 -17.38 12.92 5.87
N GLU A 319 -16.22 12.65 6.48
CA GLU A 319 -15.35 13.67 7.07
C GLU A 319 -14.08 13.90 6.25
N TYR A 320 -13.58 12.89 5.55
CA TYR A 320 -12.31 13.00 4.83
C TYR A 320 -12.34 14.00 3.66
N LEU A 321 -13.54 14.35 3.20
CA LEU A 321 -13.77 15.41 2.22
C LEU A 321 -13.97 16.80 2.85
N GLN A 322 -13.82 16.95 4.17
CA GLN A 322 -14.10 18.17 4.93
C GLN A 322 -13.36 19.40 4.43
N ASN A 323 -12.21 19.25 3.81
CA ASN A 323 -11.44 20.41 3.33
C ASN A 323 -11.68 20.75 1.85
N TYR A 324 -12.75 20.18 1.28
CA TYR A 324 -13.62 20.92 0.37
C TYR A 324 -14.41 22.04 1.07
N ASN A 325 -14.14 22.39 2.34
CA ASN A 325 -14.64 23.56 3.07
C ASN A 325 -14.26 24.92 2.44
N PHE A 326 -14.45 25.06 1.13
CA PHE A 326 -14.83 26.32 0.56
C PHE A 326 -16.35 26.37 0.57
N VAL A 327 -16.84 27.40 1.23
CA VAL A 327 -18.00 28.15 0.83
C VAL A 327 -18.21 28.04 -0.70
N VAL A 328 -19.36 27.52 -1.16
CA VAL A 328 -19.63 27.39 -2.62
C VAL A 328 -19.45 28.77 -3.27
N LYS A 329 -18.42 28.91 -4.12
CA LYS A 329 -18.02 30.21 -4.71
C LYS A 329 -18.76 30.59 -5.98
N ASN A 330 -19.57 29.67 -6.53
CA ASN A 330 -20.37 29.97 -7.70
C ASN A 330 -21.55 30.85 -7.29
N GLU A 331 -21.46 32.15 -7.55
CA GLU A 331 -22.49 33.16 -7.24
C GLU A 331 -23.86 32.83 -7.87
N THR A 332 -23.88 32.05 -8.95
CA THR A 332 -25.12 31.60 -9.60
C THR A 332 -25.77 30.38 -8.94
N SER A 333 -25.13 29.77 -7.94
CA SER A 333 -25.65 28.61 -7.23
C SER A 333 -26.56 29.02 -6.08
N GLU A 334 -27.69 28.34 -5.91
CA GLU A 334 -28.55 28.46 -4.71
C GLU A 334 -27.86 28.08 -3.40
N ASN A 335 -26.69 27.45 -3.49
CA ASN A 335 -25.85 27.10 -2.36
C ASN A 335 -24.66 28.03 -2.18
N PHE A 336 -24.61 29.16 -2.91
CA PHE A 336 -23.61 30.20 -2.71
C PHE A 336 -23.53 30.55 -1.22
N ASN A 337 -22.31 30.68 -0.73
CA ASN A 337 -22.03 30.89 0.67
C ASN A 337 -22.25 29.74 1.68
N LYS A 338 -22.69 28.54 1.24
CA LYS A 338 -22.89 27.38 2.13
C LYS A 338 -21.65 26.49 2.27
N ASN A 339 -21.56 25.77 3.40
CA ASN A 339 -20.57 24.74 3.64
C ASN A 339 -20.75 23.56 2.67
N LEU A 340 -19.72 23.23 1.90
CA LEU A 340 -19.77 22.19 0.87
C LEU A 340 -19.77 20.76 1.45
N LEU A 341 -19.13 20.53 2.61
CA LEU A 341 -19.16 19.22 3.28
C LEU A 341 -20.56 18.90 3.80
N ASP A 342 -21.19 19.87 4.46
CA ASP A 342 -22.56 19.72 4.95
C ASP A 342 -23.51 19.43 3.79
N LEU A 343 -23.31 20.12 2.65
CA LEU A 343 -24.06 19.86 1.43
C LEU A 343 -23.81 18.46 0.85
N ILE A 344 -22.58 17.96 0.87
CA ILE A 344 -22.26 16.60 0.41
C ILE A 344 -22.93 15.56 1.30
N ASN A 345 -22.80 15.69 2.62
CA ASN A 345 -23.43 14.78 3.57
C ASN A 345 -24.96 14.84 3.48
N GLN A 346 -25.53 16.04 3.40
CA GLN A 346 -26.97 16.21 3.16
C GLN A 346 -27.40 15.51 1.87
N LYS A 347 -26.71 15.74 0.75
CA LYS A 347 -27.02 15.11 -0.54
C LYS A 347 -26.85 13.59 -0.50
N LEU A 348 -25.84 13.07 0.20
CA LEU A 348 -25.64 11.64 0.37
C LEU A 348 -26.81 11.01 1.14
N GLN A 349 -27.23 11.65 2.23
CA GLN A 349 -28.37 11.20 3.03
C GLN A 349 -29.68 11.27 2.25
N GLU A 350 -29.94 12.37 1.55
CA GLU A 350 -31.09 12.49 0.64
C GLU A 350 -31.07 11.43 -0.46
N HIS A 351 -29.89 11.16 -1.04
CA HIS A 351 -29.69 10.14 -2.07
C HIS A 351 -29.99 8.73 -1.56
N LEU A 352 -29.41 8.32 -0.44
CA LEU A 352 -29.66 7.00 0.15
C LEU A 352 -31.11 6.84 0.63
N ASN A 353 -31.70 7.90 1.20
CA ASN A 353 -33.11 7.88 1.59
C ASN A 353 -34.06 7.83 0.39
N LYS A 354 -33.72 8.47 -0.73
CA LYS A 354 -34.51 8.39 -1.96
C LYS A 354 -34.38 7.03 -2.64
N GLN A 355 -33.17 6.49 -2.73
CA GLN A 355 -32.92 5.20 -3.38
C GLN A 355 -33.47 4.03 -2.56
N PHE A 356 -33.40 4.12 -1.24
CA PHE A 356 -33.85 3.09 -0.29
C PHE A 356 -34.86 3.68 0.69
N SER A 357 -35.97 4.21 0.16
CA SER A 357 -37.03 4.88 0.94
C SER A 357 -37.72 3.98 1.95
N ASN A 358 -37.70 2.66 1.72
CA ASN A 358 -38.44 1.68 2.50
C ASN A 358 -37.54 0.89 3.46
N LYS A 359 -36.32 1.39 3.72
CA LYS A 359 -35.31 0.70 4.55
C LYS A 359 -34.69 1.66 5.55
N ASP A 360 -34.65 1.27 6.81
CA ASP A 360 -33.97 2.04 7.86
C ASP A 360 -32.46 1.76 7.88
N VAL A 361 -32.08 0.53 7.52
CA VAL A 361 -30.69 0.09 7.39
C VAL A 361 -30.40 -0.21 5.93
N VAL A 362 -29.32 0.38 5.41
CA VAL A 362 -28.81 0.12 4.06
C VAL A 362 -27.40 -0.42 4.15
N THR A 363 -27.15 -1.57 3.54
CA THR A 363 -25.87 -2.27 3.57
C THR A 363 -25.40 -2.53 2.14
N ILE A 364 -24.17 -3.05 1.98
CA ILE A 364 -23.67 -3.45 0.66
C ILE A 364 -24.55 -4.50 -0.03
N GLU A 365 -25.28 -5.33 0.73
CA GLU A 365 -26.21 -6.33 0.19
C GLU A 365 -27.34 -5.68 -0.65
N ASP A 366 -27.70 -4.44 -0.35
CA ASP A 366 -28.83 -3.76 -0.99
C ASP A 366 -28.53 -3.30 -2.43
N PHE A 367 -27.26 -3.30 -2.81
CA PHE A 367 -26.80 -2.99 -4.17
C PHE A 367 -26.67 -4.25 -5.03
N VAL A 368 -26.80 -5.45 -4.46
CA VAL A 368 -26.69 -6.72 -5.19
C VAL A 368 -27.92 -6.93 -6.07
N VAL A 369 -27.69 -7.10 -7.37
CA VAL A 369 -28.74 -7.34 -8.36
C VAL A 369 -29.16 -8.81 -8.33
N PRO A 370 -30.48 -9.12 -8.24
CA PRO A 370 -30.96 -10.48 -8.42
C PRO A 370 -30.56 -11.05 -9.79
N SER A 371 -30.03 -12.26 -9.79
CA SER A 371 -29.62 -12.93 -11.03
C SER A 371 -29.75 -14.44 -10.93
N LEU A 372 -29.99 -15.06 -12.08
CA LEU A 372 -29.86 -16.50 -12.28
C LEU A 372 -28.38 -16.90 -12.21
N VAL A 373 -28.14 -18.16 -11.85
CA VAL A 373 -26.80 -18.73 -11.90
C VAL A 373 -26.40 -18.88 -13.37
N GLN A 374 -25.29 -18.27 -13.75
CA GLN A 374 -24.70 -18.43 -15.08
C GLN A 374 -23.69 -19.58 -15.00
N VAL A 375 -24.04 -20.72 -15.62
CA VAL A 375 -23.24 -21.94 -15.68
C VAL A 375 -22.60 -22.04 -17.07
N ASN A 376 -21.33 -22.44 -17.12
CA ASN A 376 -20.68 -22.83 -18.36
C ASN A 376 -20.70 -24.36 -18.43
N ASP A 377 -21.44 -24.92 -19.39
CA ASP A 377 -21.58 -26.38 -19.54
C ASP A 377 -20.27 -27.05 -20.01
N GLU A 378 -19.36 -26.27 -20.61
CA GLU A 378 -18.03 -26.71 -21.04
C GLU A 378 -16.96 -26.51 -19.94
N ASP A 379 -17.35 -26.02 -18.76
CA ASP A 379 -16.45 -25.86 -17.61
C ASP A 379 -15.78 -27.20 -17.29
N LYS A 380 -14.43 -27.20 -17.20
CA LYS A 380 -13.59 -28.40 -16.98
C LYS A 380 -13.52 -29.40 -18.14
N ALA A 381 -13.99 -29.03 -19.34
CA ALA A 381 -13.70 -29.81 -20.54
C ALA A 381 -12.18 -29.87 -20.80
N THR A 382 -11.68 -31.04 -21.20
CA THR A 382 -10.26 -31.21 -21.57
C THR A 382 -10.11 -31.45 -23.06
N ALA A 383 -9.08 -30.88 -23.67
CA ALA A 383 -8.72 -31.19 -25.05
C ALA A 383 -8.39 -32.69 -25.17
N PRO A 384 -8.60 -33.30 -26.36
CA PRO A 384 -8.04 -34.61 -26.66
C PRO A 384 -6.51 -34.60 -26.50
N SER A 385 -5.98 -35.67 -25.94
CA SER A 385 -4.56 -35.88 -25.73
C SER A 385 -3.82 -35.93 -27.07
N LYS A 386 -2.70 -35.22 -27.15
CA LYS A 386 -1.79 -35.23 -28.30
C LYS A 386 -0.50 -35.96 -27.95
N GLU A 387 0.16 -36.52 -28.95
CA GLU A 387 1.49 -37.12 -28.78
C GLU A 387 2.50 -36.07 -28.29
N TRP A 388 3.36 -36.44 -27.34
CA TRP A 388 4.43 -35.57 -26.85
C TRP A 388 5.58 -35.51 -27.85
N ASN A 389 5.48 -34.58 -28.81
CA ASN A 389 6.51 -34.32 -29.82
C ASN A 389 6.76 -32.81 -29.97
N LYS A 390 7.87 -32.44 -30.64
CA LYS A 390 8.31 -31.04 -30.75
C LYS A 390 7.29 -30.16 -31.47
N GLU A 391 6.66 -30.70 -32.51
CA GLU A 391 5.67 -30.04 -33.35
C GLU A 391 4.43 -29.67 -32.54
N ASN A 392 3.89 -30.60 -31.75
CA ASN A 392 2.73 -30.36 -30.89
C ASN A 392 3.03 -29.34 -29.78
N VAL A 393 4.25 -29.36 -29.22
CA VAL A 393 4.69 -28.37 -28.24
C VAL A 393 4.76 -26.97 -28.85
N ILE A 394 5.37 -26.83 -30.04
CA ILE A 394 5.44 -25.55 -30.75
C ILE A 394 4.04 -25.04 -31.08
N GLN A 395 3.17 -25.91 -31.59
CA GLN A 395 1.81 -25.55 -31.93
C GLN A 395 1.03 -25.06 -30.71
N PHE A 396 1.13 -25.76 -29.58
CA PHE A 396 0.52 -25.33 -28.32
C PHE A 396 1.00 -23.93 -27.89
N ILE A 397 2.31 -23.66 -27.95
CA ILE A 397 2.87 -22.35 -27.59
C ILE A 397 2.32 -21.24 -28.51
N ILE A 398 2.18 -21.50 -29.80
CA ILE A 398 1.66 -20.53 -30.78
C ILE A 398 0.17 -20.24 -30.53
N GLU A 399 -0.62 -21.28 -30.22
CA GLU A 399 -2.06 -21.16 -29.99
C GLU A 399 -2.41 -20.54 -28.62
N SER A 400 -1.50 -20.62 -27.64
CA SER A 400 -1.75 -20.24 -26.23
C SER A 400 -1.73 -18.74 -25.94
N GLU A 401 -2.22 -17.89 -26.85
CA GLU A 401 -2.32 -16.45 -26.62
C GLU A 401 -3.41 -16.14 -25.56
N ASP A 402 -2.99 -15.58 -24.42
CA ASP A 402 -3.92 -15.16 -23.36
C ASP A 402 -4.67 -13.87 -23.73
N LYS A 403 -6.00 -13.97 -23.81
CA LYS A 403 -6.91 -12.84 -24.08
C LYS A 403 -7.72 -12.42 -22.86
N THR A 404 -7.46 -12.99 -21.67
CA THR A 404 -8.21 -12.75 -20.43
C THR A 404 -8.29 -11.27 -20.09
N GLY A 405 -7.17 -10.54 -20.23
CA GLY A 405 -7.09 -9.10 -19.98
C GLY A 405 -7.97 -8.29 -20.94
N VAL A 406 -7.99 -8.62 -22.23
CA VAL A 406 -8.79 -7.93 -23.26
C VAL A 406 -10.28 -8.15 -23.01
N ILE A 407 -10.68 -9.39 -22.71
CA ILE A 407 -12.07 -9.76 -22.39
C ILE A 407 -12.54 -8.99 -21.15
N THR A 408 -11.70 -8.96 -20.10
CA THR A 408 -11.99 -8.26 -18.85
C THR A 408 -12.10 -6.75 -19.03
N ASP A 409 -11.23 -6.14 -19.84
CA ASP A 409 -11.26 -4.70 -20.15
C ASP A 409 -12.55 -4.29 -20.87
N ILE A 410 -12.97 -5.08 -21.87
CA ILE A 410 -14.21 -4.81 -22.59
C ILE A 410 -15.42 -4.98 -21.66
N ASN A 411 -15.44 -6.02 -20.83
CA ASN A 411 -16.51 -6.21 -19.85
C ASN A 411 -16.58 -5.05 -18.83
N THR A 412 -15.42 -4.56 -18.40
CA THR A 412 -15.33 -3.37 -17.53
C THR A 412 -16.01 -2.16 -18.19
N ALA A 413 -15.84 -1.95 -19.49
CA ALA A 413 -16.54 -0.89 -20.22
C ALA A 413 -18.06 -1.12 -20.29
N VAL A 414 -18.49 -2.37 -20.52
CA VAL A 414 -19.92 -2.76 -20.51
C VAL A 414 -20.57 -2.41 -19.17
N GLU A 415 -19.99 -2.86 -18.05
CA GLU A 415 -20.53 -2.64 -16.71
C GLU A 415 -20.45 -1.16 -16.28
N ASN A 416 -19.44 -0.42 -16.73
CA ASN A 416 -19.33 1.01 -16.45
C ASN A 416 -20.47 1.81 -17.10
N ILE A 417 -20.77 1.52 -18.38
CA ILE A 417 -21.93 2.10 -19.08
C ILE A 417 -23.24 1.67 -18.42
N ALA A 418 -23.33 0.41 -17.99
CA ALA A 418 -24.52 -0.08 -17.30
C ALA A 418 -24.79 0.65 -15.97
N ASN A 419 -23.74 0.98 -15.22
CA ASN A 419 -23.84 1.77 -13.99
C ASN A 419 -24.18 3.24 -14.26
N GLU A 420 -23.64 3.83 -15.33
CA GLU A 420 -24.01 5.17 -15.76
C GLU A 420 -25.51 5.28 -16.07
N GLU A 421 -26.05 4.30 -16.81
CA GLU A 421 -27.48 4.20 -17.11
C GLU A 421 -28.32 3.68 -15.93
N ARG A 422 -27.69 3.31 -14.81
CA ARG A 422 -28.32 2.78 -13.59
C ARG A 422 -29.18 1.55 -13.85
N ASN A 423 -28.72 0.69 -14.77
CA ASN A 423 -29.46 -0.47 -15.21
C ASN A 423 -28.53 -1.61 -15.65
N LEU A 424 -27.84 -2.22 -14.67
CA LEU A 424 -27.05 -3.44 -14.88
C LEU A 424 -27.82 -4.56 -15.65
N PRO A 425 -29.08 -4.89 -15.30
CA PRO A 425 -29.84 -5.92 -16.01
C PRO A 425 -30.02 -5.68 -17.51
N LYS A 426 -30.07 -4.41 -17.97
CA LYS A 426 -30.14 -4.09 -19.41
C LYS A 426 -28.97 -4.68 -20.21
N TYR A 427 -27.83 -4.87 -19.55
CA TYR A 427 -26.59 -5.40 -20.14
C TYR A 427 -26.32 -6.85 -19.75
N ALA A 428 -27.31 -7.59 -19.25
CA ALA A 428 -27.16 -8.98 -18.81
C ALA A 428 -26.56 -9.88 -19.89
N LEU A 429 -26.99 -9.74 -21.16
CA LEU A 429 -26.50 -10.57 -22.27
C LEU A 429 -25.02 -10.32 -22.60
N PRO A 430 -24.56 -9.08 -22.90
CA PRO A 430 -23.14 -8.86 -23.15
C PRO A 430 -22.28 -9.24 -21.93
N ILE A 431 -22.72 -8.95 -20.70
CA ILE A 431 -22.00 -9.36 -19.47
C ILE A 431 -21.87 -10.89 -19.40
N ALA A 432 -22.95 -11.63 -19.65
CA ALA A 432 -22.93 -13.09 -19.65
C ALA A 432 -21.99 -13.66 -20.73
N ILE A 433 -22.01 -13.10 -21.94
CA ILE A 433 -21.09 -13.48 -23.03
C ILE A 433 -19.64 -13.24 -22.61
N MET A 434 -19.33 -12.07 -22.05
CA MET A 434 -17.96 -11.75 -21.65
C MET A 434 -17.47 -12.64 -20.48
N LYS A 435 -18.36 -12.97 -19.53
CA LYS A 435 -18.08 -13.94 -18.46
C LYS A 435 -17.77 -15.33 -19.05
N ASP A 436 -18.63 -15.84 -19.95
CA ASP A 436 -18.44 -17.13 -20.61
C ASP A 436 -17.09 -17.21 -21.33
N LEU A 437 -16.77 -16.17 -22.12
CA LEU A 437 -15.49 -16.08 -22.82
C LEU A 437 -14.29 -16.03 -21.86
N GLN A 438 -14.41 -15.37 -20.71
CA GLN A 438 -13.33 -15.36 -19.72
C GLN A 438 -13.15 -16.74 -19.09
N GLY A 439 -14.24 -17.41 -18.69
CA GLY A 439 -14.19 -18.77 -18.15
C GLY A 439 -13.54 -19.75 -19.14
N LYS A 440 -13.95 -19.70 -20.41
CA LYS A 440 -13.34 -20.48 -21.49
C LYS A 440 -11.86 -20.18 -21.68
N MET A 441 -11.44 -18.92 -21.55
CA MET A 441 -10.03 -18.55 -21.68
C MET A 441 -9.18 -19.04 -20.50
N ILE A 442 -9.70 -18.96 -19.27
CA ILE A 442 -9.01 -19.47 -18.07
C ILE A 442 -8.71 -20.97 -18.22
N ASP A 443 -9.67 -21.72 -18.76
CA ASP A 443 -9.51 -23.16 -19.01
C ASP A 443 -8.94 -23.49 -20.40
N ALA A 444 -8.66 -22.51 -21.27
CA ALA A 444 -8.23 -22.76 -22.66
C ALA A 444 -6.93 -23.58 -22.74
N SER A 445 -6.03 -23.41 -21.76
CA SER A 445 -4.81 -24.22 -21.65
C SER A 445 -5.08 -25.72 -21.44
N LYS A 446 -6.20 -26.07 -20.80
CA LYS A 446 -6.63 -27.45 -20.55
C LYS A 446 -7.57 -27.95 -21.64
N SER A 447 -8.47 -27.09 -22.11
CA SER A 447 -9.55 -27.44 -23.04
C SER A 447 -9.15 -27.32 -24.52
N GLY A 448 -8.05 -26.62 -24.82
CA GLY A 448 -7.57 -26.36 -26.19
C GLY A 448 -8.43 -25.35 -26.95
N LEU A 449 -9.29 -24.60 -26.26
CA LEU A 449 -10.32 -23.76 -26.89
C LEU A 449 -9.84 -22.34 -27.24
N PHE A 450 -8.53 -22.08 -27.35
CA PHE A 450 -7.98 -20.75 -27.60
C PHE A 450 -8.59 -20.04 -28.82
N ASP A 451 -8.83 -20.79 -29.91
CA ASP A 451 -9.41 -20.29 -31.15
C ASP A 451 -10.93 -20.02 -31.07
N GLN A 452 -11.61 -20.62 -30.08
CA GLN A 452 -13.05 -20.43 -29.87
C GLN A 452 -13.35 -19.20 -29.01
N VAL A 453 -12.35 -18.67 -28.31
CA VAL A 453 -12.50 -17.44 -27.52
C VAL A 453 -12.39 -16.22 -28.43
N VAL A 454 -13.50 -15.87 -29.07
CA VAL A 454 -13.63 -14.72 -29.97
C VAL A 454 -14.69 -13.76 -29.43
N VAL A 455 -14.25 -12.56 -29.05
CA VAL A 455 -15.17 -11.48 -28.64
C VAL A 455 -15.98 -11.03 -29.87
N PRO A 456 -17.32 -11.01 -29.81
CA PRO A 456 -18.16 -10.58 -30.93
C PRO A 456 -17.85 -9.14 -31.38
N GLU A 457 -17.77 -8.91 -32.69
CA GLU A 457 -17.46 -7.59 -33.26
C GLU A 457 -18.47 -6.51 -32.84
N VAL A 458 -19.75 -6.87 -32.68
CA VAL A 458 -20.78 -5.93 -32.19
C VAL A 458 -20.47 -5.44 -30.77
N ILE A 459 -19.92 -6.29 -29.90
CA ILE A 459 -19.51 -5.91 -28.54
C ILE A 459 -18.26 -5.05 -28.62
N LYS A 460 -17.24 -5.46 -29.39
CA LYS A 460 -16.02 -4.66 -29.58
C LYS A 460 -16.34 -3.25 -30.07
N LEU A 461 -17.15 -3.11 -31.11
CA LEU A 461 -17.47 -1.81 -31.70
C LEU A 461 -18.30 -0.94 -30.74
N LYS A 462 -19.27 -1.52 -30.03
CA LYS A 462 -20.15 -0.77 -29.12
C LYS A 462 -19.44 -0.34 -27.83
N PHE A 463 -18.50 -1.15 -27.33
CA PHE A 463 -17.85 -0.95 -26.03
C PHE A 463 -16.32 -0.74 -26.16
N ARG A 464 -15.86 -0.19 -27.29
CA ARG A 464 -14.43 0.09 -27.55
C ARG A 464 -13.83 1.17 -26.66
N GLU A 465 -14.68 2.04 -26.10
CA GLU A 465 -14.24 3.21 -25.34
C GLU A 465 -14.01 2.81 -23.89
N LYS A 466 -12.79 3.05 -23.41
CA LYS A 466 -12.39 2.67 -22.05
C LYS A 466 -12.85 3.74 -21.04
N PRO A 467 -13.40 3.34 -19.88
CA PRO A 467 -13.67 4.23 -18.76
C PRO A 467 -12.45 5.05 -18.33
N GLN A 468 -12.68 6.27 -17.83
CA GLN A 468 -11.59 7.19 -17.45
C GLN A 468 -10.79 6.66 -16.25
N PHE A 469 -11.46 6.01 -15.30
CA PHE A 469 -10.80 5.46 -14.11
C PHE A 469 -9.77 4.37 -14.48
N MET A 470 -9.88 3.72 -15.64
CA MET A 470 -8.92 2.72 -16.11
C MET A 470 -7.54 3.30 -16.45
N TYR A 471 -7.39 4.63 -16.56
CA TYR A 471 -6.07 5.28 -16.57
C TYR A 471 -5.21 4.82 -15.39
N PHE A 472 -5.80 4.60 -14.22
CA PHE A 472 -5.09 4.15 -13.02
C PHE A 472 -4.83 2.63 -12.99
N LYS A 473 -5.30 1.90 -14.01
CA LYS A 473 -4.97 0.49 -14.25
C LYS A 473 -3.81 0.34 -15.22
N ASP A 474 -3.78 1.10 -16.32
CA ASP A 474 -2.83 0.87 -17.40
C ASP A 474 -2.07 2.11 -17.85
N GLY A 475 -2.20 3.25 -17.18
CA GLY A 475 -1.42 4.48 -17.42
C GLY A 475 -1.63 5.16 -18.77
N ASN A 476 -2.51 4.63 -19.62
CA ASN A 476 -2.69 5.12 -20.97
C ASN A 476 -3.77 6.20 -21.01
N LYS A 477 -3.47 7.31 -21.68
CA LYS A 477 -4.49 8.31 -21.99
C LYS A 477 -5.27 7.81 -23.20
N PHE A 478 -6.51 7.41 -23.00
CA PHE A 478 -7.38 6.93 -24.07
C PHE A 478 -8.07 8.08 -24.80
N ASN A 479 -8.54 7.83 -26.03
CA ASN A 479 -9.57 8.65 -26.64
C ASN A 479 -10.78 8.59 -25.72
N LYS A 480 -11.04 9.72 -25.06
CA LYS A 480 -12.03 9.82 -24.01
C LYS A 480 -13.41 9.92 -24.64
N ASP A 481 -14.35 9.17 -24.10
CA ASP A 481 -15.70 9.70 -24.06
C ASP A 481 -15.75 10.77 -22.97
N TYR A 482 -15.82 12.04 -23.36
CA TYR A 482 -16.00 13.15 -22.42
C TYR A 482 -17.44 13.21 -21.86
N SER A 483 -18.33 12.32 -22.32
CA SER A 483 -19.73 12.29 -21.89
C SER A 483 -20.03 11.33 -20.74
N THR A 484 -19.10 10.44 -20.37
CA THR A 484 -19.37 9.38 -19.38
C THR A 484 -19.39 9.91 -17.94
N GLU A 485 -20.54 9.76 -17.28
CA GLU A 485 -20.79 10.18 -15.91
C GLU A 485 -21.03 8.99 -14.94
N SER A 486 -20.30 7.88 -15.15
CA SER A 486 -20.41 6.67 -14.32
C SER A 486 -20.03 6.93 -12.86
N ALA A 487 -20.42 6.00 -11.97
CA ALA A 487 -20.05 6.08 -10.55
C ALA A 487 -18.53 6.07 -10.35
N MET A 488 -17.82 5.18 -11.05
CA MET A 488 -16.37 5.00 -10.92
C MET A 488 -15.58 6.18 -11.47
N ASP A 489 -15.98 6.74 -12.62
CA ASP A 489 -15.32 7.91 -13.20
C ASP A 489 -15.53 9.16 -12.33
N PHE A 490 -16.76 9.36 -11.84
CA PHE A 490 -17.06 10.40 -10.85
C PHE A 490 -16.20 10.25 -9.59
N PHE A 491 -16.12 9.05 -9.04
CA PHE A 491 -15.34 8.78 -7.83
C PHE A 491 -13.85 9.05 -8.06
N SER A 492 -13.30 8.60 -9.18
CA SER A 492 -11.91 8.85 -9.58
C SER A 492 -11.60 10.35 -9.66
N GLU A 493 -12.49 11.16 -10.26
CA GLU A 493 -12.36 12.62 -10.29
C GLU A 493 -12.33 13.24 -8.88
N ARG A 494 -13.20 12.78 -7.98
CA ARG A 494 -13.24 13.26 -6.58
C ARG A 494 -11.96 12.92 -5.83
N MET A 495 -11.41 11.72 -6.04
CA MET A 495 -10.17 11.29 -5.39
C MET A 495 -8.93 12.04 -5.92
N GLN A 496 -8.91 12.39 -7.21
CA GLN A 496 -7.86 13.26 -7.77
C GLN A 496 -7.87 14.66 -7.13
N LYS A 497 -9.05 15.28 -6.98
CA LYS A 497 -9.19 16.56 -6.28
C LYS A 497 -8.83 16.44 -4.79
N PHE A 498 -9.18 15.33 -4.14
CA PHE A 498 -8.73 15.08 -2.77
C PHE A 498 -7.20 14.96 -2.68
N LYS A 499 -6.56 14.32 -3.66
CA LYS A 499 -5.10 14.25 -3.77
C LYS A 499 -4.45 15.61 -3.93
N GLU A 500 -5.02 16.50 -4.73
CA GLU A 500 -4.55 17.90 -4.83
C GLU A 500 -4.61 18.61 -3.47
N TYR A 501 -5.71 18.43 -2.73
CA TYR A 501 -5.86 18.95 -1.38
C TYR A 501 -4.78 18.39 -0.43
N VAL A 502 -4.58 17.07 -0.38
CA VAL A 502 -3.53 16.45 0.44
C VAL A 502 -2.16 17.04 0.14
N ASN A 503 -1.84 17.20 -1.15
CA ASN A 503 -0.57 17.78 -1.57
C ASN A 503 -0.41 19.23 -1.12
N LYS A 504 -1.50 20.00 -1.08
CA LYS A 504 -1.52 21.37 -0.54
C LYS A 504 -1.26 21.36 0.97
N VAL A 505 -1.96 20.54 1.75
CA VAL A 505 -1.79 20.44 3.22
C VAL A 505 -0.36 20.10 3.61
N MET A 506 0.16 19.02 3.02
CA MET A 506 1.48 18.46 3.30
C MET A 506 2.61 19.37 2.81
N ARG A 507 2.30 20.46 2.09
CA ARG A 507 3.29 21.43 1.59
C ARG A 507 3.04 22.82 2.14
N GLU A 508 1.99 23.49 1.71
CA GLU A 508 1.73 24.91 2.00
C GLU A 508 1.30 25.12 3.46
N ASP A 509 0.29 24.38 3.92
CA ASP A 509 -0.24 24.55 5.27
C ASP A 509 0.77 24.12 6.33
N THR A 510 1.47 23.00 6.08
CA THR A 510 2.57 22.55 6.94
C THR A 510 3.70 23.58 7.03
N ASN A 511 4.07 24.23 5.92
CA ASN A 511 5.10 25.29 5.94
C ASN A 511 4.65 26.50 6.75
N ARG A 512 3.39 26.91 6.58
CA ARG A 512 2.81 28.01 7.37
C ARG A 512 2.86 27.66 8.86
N LYS A 513 2.44 26.44 9.22
CA LYS A 513 2.41 25.97 10.61
C LYS A 513 3.80 25.92 11.26
N ILE A 514 4.80 25.35 10.58
CA ILE A 514 6.19 25.32 11.06
C ILE A 514 6.69 26.74 11.39
N ARG A 515 6.38 27.73 10.53
CA ARG A 515 6.74 29.14 10.75
C ARG A 515 6.01 29.74 11.95
N THR A 516 4.69 29.53 12.04
CA THR A 516 3.87 30.06 13.16
C THR A 516 4.33 29.53 14.51
N GLN A 517 4.71 28.26 14.58
CA GLN A 517 5.14 27.60 15.81
C GLN A 517 6.57 27.96 16.23
N LYS A 518 7.29 28.78 15.43
CA LYS A 518 8.69 29.17 15.66
C LYS A 518 9.57 27.98 16.04
N PHE A 519 9.35 26.83 15.40
CA PHE A 519 10.22 25.68 15.63
C PHE A 519 11.66 26.08 15.34
N GLU A 520 12.58 25.69 16.21
CA GLU A 520 13.98 25.57 15.79
C GLU A 520 14.03 24.77 14.51
N ASN A 521 14.94 25.15 13.61
CA ASN A 521 14.92 24.55 12.30
C ASN A 521 15.03 23.03 12.42
N ILE A 522 14.07 22.30 11.87
CA ILE A 522 13.88 20.86 12.15
C ILE A 522 15.13 20.05 11.83
N TYR A 523 15.92 20.46 10.83
CA TYR A 523 17.16 19.76 10.51
C TYR A 523 18.30 19.99 11.51
N ASN A 524 18.19 20.94 12.45
CA ASN A 524 19.13 21.09 13.56
C ASN A 524 19.10 19.86 14.46
N TYR A 525 17.91 19.30 14.69
CA TYR A 525 17.76 18.05 15.45
C TYR A 525 18.44 16.85 14.76
N LEU A 526 18.71 16.94 13.45
CA LEU A 526 19.40 15.89 12.69
C LEU A 526 20.93 16.03 12.75
N MET A 527 21.45 17.10 13.36
CA MET A 527 22.87 17.45 13.42
C MET A 527 23.36 17.45 14.85
N ASN A 528 24.65 17.17 15.03
CA ASN A 528 25.29 17.28 16.34
C ASN A 528 25.94 18.67 16.49
N PRO A 529 25.51 19.50 17.47
CA PRO A 529 26.06 20.83 17.69
C PRO A 529 27.47 20.86 18.31
N GLU A 530 27.92 19.75 18.91
CA GLU A 530 29.21 19.63 19.60
C GLU A 530 30.38 19.39 18.63
N LEU A 531 30.12 19.19 17.34
CA LEU A 531 31.14 18.91 16.33
C LEU A 531 31.85 20.16 15.84
N ASP A 532 33.17 20.08 15.66
CA ASP A 532 33.98 21.16 15.09
C ASP A 532 33.62 21.39 13.61
N GLY A 533 33.22 22.62 13.27
CA GLY A 533 32.73 22.97 11.95
C GLY A 533 33.76 22.82 10.82
N ASN A 534 35.07 22.94 11.10
CA ASN A 534 36.13 22.65 10.11
C ASN A 534 36.19 21.15 9.78
N LYS A 535 35.98 20.28 10.78
CA LYS A 535 35.92 18.83 10.56
C LYS A 535 34.69 18.46 9.73
N VAL A 536 33.53 19.03 10.08
CA VAL A 536 32.30 18.86 9.31
C VAL A 536 32.49 19.33 7.87
N GLN A 537 33.08 20.50 7.66
CA GLN A 537 33.30 21.06 6.33
C GLN A 537 34.25 20.19 5.49
N LYS A 538 35.32 19.68 6.08
CA LYS A 538 36.24 18.77 5.38
C LYS A 538 35.51 17.53 4.86
N VAL A 539 34.65 16.92 5.68
CA VAL A 539 33.83 15.78 5.25
C VAL A 539 32.85 16.19 4.15
N ILE A 540 32.22 17.37 4.24
CA ILE A 540 31.35 17.91 3.16
C ILE A 540 32.10 18.01 1.82
N GLU A 541 33.34 18.47 1.84
CA GLU A 541 34.17 18.61 0.64
C GLU A 541 34.52 17.26 0.03
N GLU A 542 34.91 16.30 0.85
CA GLU A 542 35.23 14.93 0.43
C GLU A 542 33.98 14.20 -0.12
N LEU A 543 32.81 14.41 0.51
CA LEU A 543 31.52 13.89 0.03
C LEU A 543 31.01 14.57 -1.25
N GLY A 544 31.54 15.74 -1.64
CA GLY A 544 31.01 16.55 -2.74
C GLY A 544 30.90 15.81 -4.08
N SER A 545 31.90 14.97 -4.38
CA SER A 545 31.91 14.13 -5.59
C SER A 545 30.87 13.00 -5.52
N ILE A 546 30.75 12.35 -4.36
CA ILE A 546 29.80 11.27 -4.09
C ILE A 546 28.36 11.80 -4.19
N TYR A 547 28.08 12.93 -3.55
CA TYR A 547 26.77 13.59 -3.58
C TYR A 547 26.37 13.93 -5.01
N SER A 548 27.26 14.57 -5.77
CA SER A 548 26.99 15.00 -7.14
C SER A 548 26.74 13.79 -8.06
N LYS A 549 27.51 12.71 -7.89
CA LYS A 549 27.30 11.44 -8.58
C LYS A 549 25.96 10.80 -8.23
N PHE A 550 25.63 10.74 -6.94
CA PHE A 550 24.35 10.22 -6.45
C PHE A 550 23.16 10.99 -7.04
N ILE A 551 23.18 12.32 -6.99
CA ILE A 551 22.07 13.14 -7.52
C ILE A 551 21.86 12.89 -9.02
N ASN A 552 22.94 12.81 -9.80
CA ASN A 552 22.86 12.54 -11.24
C ASN A 552 22.33 11.13 -11.55
N GLU A 553 22.88 10.10 -10.89
CA GLU A 553 22.44 8.71 -11.06
C GLU A 553 20.98 8.53 -10.58
N ASN A 554 20.63 9.09 -9.43
CA ASN A 554 19.26 9.07 -8.89
C ASN A 554 18.27 9.76 -9.82
N LYS A 555 18.61 10.94 -10.37
CA LYS A 555 17.77 11.63 -11.36
C LYS A 555 17.60 10.80 -12.64
N THR A 556 18.65 10.11 -13.06
CA THR A 556 18.61 9.23 -14.23
C THR A 556 17.66 8.05 -14.00
N LEU A 557 17.76 7.40 -12.85
CA LEU A 557 16.84 6.35 -12.44
C LEU A 557 15.41 6.87 -12.26
N ALA A 558 15.21 8.11 -11.79
CA ALA A 558 13.89 8.70 -11.64
C ALA A 558 13.22 8.94 -13.00
N ILE A 559 13.97 9.46 -13.97
CA ILE A 559 13.51 9.63 -15.35
C ILE A 559 13.21 8.26 -15.99
N LEU A 560 14.05 7.25 -15.73
CA LEU A 560 13.81 5.89 -16.22
C LEU A 560 12.52 5.33 -15.60
N LYS A 561 12.35 5.42 -14.28
CA LYS A 561 11.16 4.97 -13.56
C LYS A 561 9.91 5.68 -14.03
N SER A 562 9.97 6.98 -14.32
CA SER A 562 8.80 7.75 -14.81
C SER A 562 8.36 7.38 -16.22
N LYS A 563 9.25 6.80 -17.03
CA LYS A 563 8.92 6.29 -18.38
C LYS A 563 8.26 4.91 -18.32
N ILE A 564 8.47 4.17 -17.22
CA ILE A 564 7.84 2.88 -17.01
C ILE A 564 6.42 3.14 -16.52
N ASN A 565 5.49 2.40 -17.06
CA ASN A 565 4.10 2.51 -16.67
C ASN A 565 3.93 2.10 -15.20
N ALA A 566 3.59 3.04 -14.32
CA ALA A 566 3.47 2.77 -12.89
C ALA A 566 2.23 1.95 -12.52
N TYR A 567 1.24 1.90 -13.42
CA TYR A 567 -0.07 1.31 -13.15
C TYR A 567 -0.20 -0.09 -13.74
N SER A 568 0.38 -0.32 -14.93
CA SER A 568 0.18 -1.56 -15.69
C SER A 568 0.59 -2.82 -14.93
N SER A 569 -0.31 -3.81 -14.95
CA SER A 569 -0.11 -5.14 -14.41
C SER A 569 0.56 -6.12 -15.38
N ASP A 570 0.96 -5.68 -16.57
CA ASP A 570 1.74 -6.48 -17.53
C ASP A 570 3.09 -6.87 -16.92
N ASP A 571 3.47 -8.13 -17.08
CA ASP A 571 4.68 -8.70 -16.49
C ASP A 571 5.96 -8.05 -17.03
N LYS A 572 5.94 -7.53 -18.26
CA LYS A 572 7.04 -6.71 -18.80
C LYS A 572 7.25 -5.48 -17.93
N TYR A 573 6.20 -4.70 -17.67
CA TYR A 573 6.32 -3.48 -16.87
C TYR A 573 6.60 -3.80 -15.39
N LYS A 574 6.04 -4.89 -14.83
CA LYS A 574 6.42 -5.36 -13.48
C LYS A 574 7.92 -5.64 -13.39
N ARG A 575 8.46 -6.42 -14.32
CA ARG A 575 9.88 -6.75 -14.38
C ARG A 575 10.75 -5.52 -14.60
N GLU A 576 10.34 -4.60 -15.47
CA GLU A 576 11.05 -3.33 -15.66
C GLU A 576 11.08 -2.49 -14.36
N ARG A 577 9.97 -2.40 -13.62
CA ARG A 577 9.91 -1.72 -12.31
C ARG A 577 10.83 -2.40 -11.29
N GLU A 578 10.77 -3.73 -11.18
CA GLU A 578 11.64 -4.51 -10.29
C GLU A 578 13.12 -4.30 -10.59
N ILE A 579 13.52 -4.34 -11.86
CA ILE A 579 14.89 -4.07 -12.30
C ILE A 579 15.32 -2.66 -11.89
N VAL A 580 14.45 -1.66 -12.07
CA VAL A 580 14.76 -0.28 -11.67
C VAL A 580 14.84 -0.13 -10.16
N ASP A 581 13.96 -0.79 -9.39
CA ASP A 581 13.99 -0.77 -7.94
C ASP A 581 15.25 -1.47 -7.38
N GLN A 582 15.70 -2.56 -8.01
CA GLN A 582 17.00 -3.18 -7.72
C GLN A 582 18.16 -2.23 -8.02
N LYS A 583 18.10 -1.45 -9.12
CA LYS A 583 19.11 -0.42 -9.42
C LYS A 583 19.14 0.70 -8.39
N TYR A 584 17.98 1.13 -7.88
CA TYR A 584 17.91 2.07 -6.76
C TYR A 584 18.56 1.49 -5.50
N LYS A 585 18.23 0.24 -5.14
CA LYS A 585 18.84 -0.43 -3.99
C LYS A 585 20.37 -0.50 -4.12
N ALA A 586 20.88 -0.93 -5.26
CA ALA A 586 22.31 -0.98 -5.52
C ALA A 586 22.98 0.41 -5.49
N LEU A 587 22.30 1.45 -6.02
CA LEU A 587 22.79 2.83 -5.93
C LEU A 587 22.89 3.28 -4.47
N TYR A 588 21.87 2.98 -3.66
CA TYR A 588 21.82 3.39 -2.26
C TYR A 588 22.91 2.70 -1.45
N GLU A 589 23.07 1.38 -1.59
CA GLU A 589 24.11 0.59 -0.91
C GLU A 589 25.52 1.06 -1.30
N LYS A 590 25.78 1.26 -2.60
CA LYS A 590 27.06 1.76 -3.11
C LYS A 590 27.36 3.17 -2.59
N THR A 591 26.36 4.04 -2.55
CA THR A 591 26.53 5.42 -2.09
C THR A 591 26.77 5.47 -0.58
N LYS A 592 26.04 4.66 0.20
CA LYS A 592 26.25 4.51 1.64
C LYS A 592 27.69 4.06 1.92
N LYS A 593 28.14 2.97 1.29
CA LYS A 593 29.50 2.45 1.47
C LYS A 593 30.58 3.48 1.14
N ALA A 594 30.45 4.17 -0.01
CA ALA A 594 31.42 5.19 -0.39
C ALA A 594 31.47 6.38 0.58
N ALA A 595 30.34 6.73 1.20
CA ALA A 595 30.28 7.79 2.21
C ALA A 595 30.88 7.34 3.55
N GLU A 596 30.65 6.08 3.95
CA GLU A 596 31.26 5.48 5.14
C GLU A 596 32.79 5.32 5.00
N ASP A 597 33.28 5.06 3.78
CA ASP A 597 34.72 5.05 3.47
C ASP A 597 35.38 6.43 3.65
N VAL A 598 34.61 7.52 3.46
CA VAL A 598 35.07 8.90 3.71
C VAL A 598 35.08 9.23 5.20
N CYS A 599 34.01 8.88 5.91
CA CYS A 599 33.88 9.15 7.34
C CYS A 599 33.19 7.99 8.05
N ASN A 600 33.96 7.29 8.88
CA ASN A 600 33.46 6.16 9.69
C ASN A 600 32.71 6.60 10.95
N CYS A 601 32.86 7.85 11.41
CA CYS A 601 32.12 8.41 12.53
C CYS A 601 30.67 8.72 12.11
N PRO A 602 29.64 8.02 12.64
CA PRO A 602 28.26 8.16 12.17
C PRO A 602 27.67 9.55 12.39
N SER A 603 27.85 10.13 13.59
CA SER A 603 27.35 11.47 13.93
C SER A 603 27.96 12.57 13.05
N LEU A 604 29.27 12.48 12.76
CA LEU A 604 29.97 13.44 11.89
C LEU A 604 29.51 13.31 10.43
N LEU A 605 29.40 12.08 9.92
CA LEU A 605 28.89 11.83 8.58
C LEU A 605 27.44 12.33 8.42
N ALA A 606 26.58 12.07 9.43
CA ALA A 606 25.21 12.55 9.46
C ALA A 606 25.14 14.07 9.44
N THR A 607 25.90 14.75 10.29
CA THR A 607 25.93 16.21 10.34
C THR A 607 26.38 16.80 9.00
N ALA A 608 27.45 16.28 8.40
CA ALA A 608 27.91 16.70 7.08
C ALA A 608 26.85 16.47 5.99
N ALA A 609 26.27 15.27 5.93
CA ALA A 609 25.28 14.90 4.92
C ALA A 609 23.97 15.69 5.06
N VAL A 610 23.51 15.97 6.28
CA VAL A 610 22.34 16.82 6.56
C VAL A 610 22.60 18.25 6.10
N ARG A 611 23.76 18.84 6.44
CA ARG A 611 24.14 20.18 5.94
C ARG A 611 24.15 20.22 4.41
N MET A 612 24.72 19.21 3.75
CA MET A 612 24.70 19.12 2.29
C MET A 612 23.27 19.07 1.72
N THR A 613 22.43 18.21 2.30
CA THR A 613 21.11 17.88 1.77
C THR A 613 20.07 18.95 2.04
N TYR A 614 20.04 19.54 3.25
CA TYR A 614 18.99 20.45 3.70
C TYR A 614 19.36 21.93 3.67
N ILE A 615 20.67 22.26 3.71
CA ILE A 615 21.17 23.64 3.79
C ILE A 615 21.88 24.03 2.49
N ASN A 616 22.94 23.31 2.11
CA ASN A 616 23.78 23.66 0.96
C ASN A 616 23.04 23.54 -0.38
N SER A 617 22.17 22.55 -0.52
CA SER A 617 21.31 22.37 -1.70
C SER A 617 20.35 23.55 -1.91
N LYS A 618 19.86 24.17 -0.83
CA LYS A 618 18.96 25.35 -0.87
C LYS A 618 19.68 26.59 -1.37
N TYR A 619 20.92 26.83 -0.93
CA TYR A 619 21.72 27.97 -1.42
C TYR A 619 21.91 27.95 -2.95
N ASN A 620 21.88 26.75 -3.56
CA ASN A 620 22.09 26.57 -5.00
C ASN A 620 20.78 26.38 -5.79
N ASN A 621 19.60 26.51 -5.16
CA ASN A 621 18.30 26.17 -5.75
C ASN A 621 18.22 24.74 -6.33
N GLN A 622 18.93 23.78 -5.73
CA GLN A 622 18.96 22.37 -6.15
C GLN A 622 18.05 21.48 -5.29
N ASN A 623 16.99 22.07 -4.71
CA ASN A 623 16.28 21.61 -3.52
C ASN A 623 15.15 20.58 -3.79
N ASP A 624 15.44 19.50 -4.52
CA ASP A 624 14.42 18.50 -4.87
C ASP A 624 14.64 17.11 -4.24
N ASN A 625 15.76 16.87 -3.56
CA ASN A 625 16.08 15.54 -3.01
C ASN A 625 16.54 15.60 -1.54
N TYR A 626 15.68 15.11 -0.64
CA TYR A 626 15.97 15.00 0.81
C TYR A 626 16.49 13.62 1.23
N SER A 627 16.66 12.69 0.30
CA SER A 627 16.98 11.28 0.64
C SER A 627 18.45 11.02 0.91
N PHE A 628 19.38 11.83 0.37
CA PHE A 628 20.82 11.53 0.43
C PHE A 628 21.32 11.27 1.86
N CYS A 629 21.08 12.22 2.78
CA CYS A 629 21.51 12.07 4.17
C CYS A 629 20.91 10.83 4.87
N TRP A 630 19.63 10.54 4.64
CA TRP A 630 18.97 9.35 5.17
C TRP A 630 19.50 8.04 4.55
N ILE A 631 19.94 8.07 3.29
CA ILE A 631 20.54 6.91 2.63
C ILE A 631 21.92 6.59 3.22
N VAL A 632 22.77 7.61 3.39
CA VAL A 632 24.18 7.40 3.76
C VAL A 632 24.43 7.40 5.27
N ALA A 633 23.52 7.99 6.06
CA ALA A 633 23.77 8.31 7.45
C ALA A 633 22.53 8.15 8.38
N SER A 634 21.56 7.29 8.04
CA SER A 634 20.35 7.07 8.87
C SER A 634 20.67 6.83 10.36
N GLU A 635 21.65 5.97 10.66
CA GLU A 635 22.03 5.64 12.04
C GLU A 635 22.62 6.84 12.80
N GLY A 636 23.53 7.59 12.15
CA GLY A 636 24.09 8.81 12.74
C GLY A 636 23.06 9.93 12.88
N ILE A 637 22.06 9.99 11.99
CA ILE A 637 20.93 10.91 12.11
C ILE A 637 20.11 10.55 13.35
N LEU A 638 19.75 9.28 13.54
CA LEU A 638 19.00 8.84 14.72
C LEU A 638 19.79 9.10 16.02
N GLN A 639 21.11 8.88 16.00
CA GLN A 639 22.00 9.26 17.10
C GLN A 639 21.96 10.77 17.40
N ASN A 640 21.99 11.62 16.37
CA ASN A 640 21.93 13.08 16.56
C ASN A 640 20.56 13.53 17.10
N ILE A 641 19.46 12.95 16.60
CA ILE A 641 18.10 13.24 17.11
C ILE A 641 18.01 12.88 18.60
N LYS A 642 18.69 11.80 19.01
CA LYS A 642 18.74 11.34 20.41
C LYS A 642 19.38 12.37 21.35
N MET A 643 20.26 13.24 20.87
CA MET A 643 20.80 14.36 21.67
C MET A 643 19.75 15.42 22.00
N HIS A 644 18.66 15.46 21.23
CA HIS A 644 17.56 16.39 21.37
C HIS A 644 16.26 15.66 21.75
N GLU A 645 16.41 14.56 22.48
CA GLU A 645 15.31 13.68 22.82
C GLU A 645 14.21 14.39 23.61
N ASP A 646 12.95 14.19 23.20
CA ASP A 646 11.81 14.64 24.01
C ASP A 646 11.64 13.72 25.23
N LYS A 647 11.36 14.29 26.41
CA LYS A 647 11.12 13.50 27.64
C LYS A 647 9.93 12.56 27.51
N GLU A 648 8.85 13.08 26.91
CA GLU A 648 7.57 12.40 26.75
C GLU A 648 7.57 11.61 25.43
N LYS A 649 7.32 10.31 25.51
CA LYS A 649 7.18 9.40 24.38
C LYS A 649 5.73 9.01 24.17
N ILE A 650 5.32 8.97 22.92
CA ILE A 650 3.98 8.54 22.51
C ILE A 650 4.17 7.23 21.76
N TYR A 651 3.64 6.15 22.32
CA TYR A 651 3.62 4.83 21.69
C TYR A 651 2.19 4.42 21.36
N VAL A 652 2.04 3.64 20.29
CA VAL A 652 0.78 2.97 19.96
C VAL A 652 0.90 1.48 20.25
N VAL A 653 0.01 0.98 21.10
CA VAL A 653 -0.07 -0.44 21.46
C VAL A 653 -1.45 -0.99 21.12
N LYS A 654 -1.52 -2.28 20.77
CA LYS A 654 -2.81 -2.98 20.62
C LYS A 654 -3.55 -2.98 21.96
N ALA A 655 -4.86 -2.80 21.90
CA ALA A 655 -5.75 -2.76 23.06
C ALA A 655 -7.06 -3.50 22.75
N ASP A 656 -7.82 -3.83 23.78
CA ASP A 656 -9.18 -4.35 23.63
C ASP A 656 -10.19 -3.21 23.47
N LYS A 657 -11.28 -3.47 22.72
CA LYS A 657 -12.36 -2.50 22.45
C LYS A 657 -12.95 -1.86 23.72
N GLY A 658 -12.92 -2.58 24.85
CA GLY A 658 -13.54 -2.17 26.11
C GLY A 658 -12.64 -1.33 27.03
N GLU A 659 -11.37 -1.12 26.68
CA GLU A 659 -10.48 -0.26 27.45
C GLU A 659 -10.78 1.23 27.23
N ASP A 660 -10.38 2.08 28.19
CA ASP A 660 -10.50 3.53 28.07
C ASP A 660 -9.49 4.12 27.06
N ASP A 661 -9.84 5.25 26.45
CA ASP A 661 -8.99 6.00 25.49
C ASP A 661 -8.51 5.21 24.24
N VAL A 662 -9.27 4.18 23.86
CA VAL A 662 -9.01 3.36 22.69
C VAL A 662 -9.52 4.02 21.41
N PHE A 663 -8.76 3.90 20.32
CA PHE A 663 -9.18 4.24 18.98
C PHE A 663 -9.16 3.01 18.06
N GLU A 664 -10.11 2.96 17.13
CA GLU A 664 -10.22 1.90 16.12
C GLU A 664 -9.45 2.26 14.85
N TRP A 665 -8.81 1.24 14.27
CA TRP A 665 -8.06 1.33 13.03
C TRP A 665 -8.17 0.02 12.21
N LEU A 666 -9.01 0.04 11.18
CA LEU A 666 -9.23 -1.11 10.28
C LEU A 666 -9.64 -2.40 11.03
N GLY A 667 -10.55 -2.26 12.00
CA GLY A 667 -11.11 -3.32 12.82
C GLY A 667 -10.27 -3.71 14.04
N GLU A 668 -9.04 -3.22 14.13
CA GLU A 668 -8.19 -3.39 15.29
C GLU A 668 -8.29 -2.19 16.23
N TYR A 669 -8.04 -2.42 17.51
CA TYR A 669 -8.17 -1.42 18.56
C TYR A 669 -6.79 -1.12 19.15
N TYR A 670 -6.54 0.16 19.37
CA TYR A 670 -5.25 0.68 19.80
C TYR A 670 -5.43 1.72 20.88
N LYS A 671 -4.47 1.83 21.79
CA LYS A 671 -4.40 2.94 22.75
C LYS A 671 -3.03 3.60 22.68
N THR A 672 -2.99 4.82 23.19
CA THR A 672 -1.74 5.57 23.30
C THR A 672 -1.17 5.38 24.69
N GLU A 673 0.08 4.94 24.77
CA GLU A 673 0.82 4.91 26.02
C GLU A 673 1.85 6.02 26.02
N VAL A 674 1.81 6.83 27.08
CA VAL A 674 2.79 7.89 27.31
C VAL A 674 3.85 7.36 28.26
N PHE A 675 5.09 7.41 27.82
CA PHE A 675 6.24 6.98 28.62
C PHE A 675 7.19 8.15 28.81
N ASP A 676 7.49 8.47 30.07
CA ASP A 676 8.52 9.44 30.42
C ASP A 676 9.85 8.71 30.59
N GLY A 677 10.74 8.86 29.62
CA GLY A 677 12.04 8.22 29.67
C GLY A 677 12.76 8.18 28.33
N GLU A 678 13.91 7.52 28.33
CA GLU A 678 14.76 7.39 27.16
C GLU A 678 14.20 6.33 26.19
N TYR A 679 14.11 6.67 24.91
CA TYR A 679 13.80 5.74 23.83
C TYR A 679 14.95 4.71 23.66
N PRO A 680 14.69 3.40 23.73
CA PRO A 680 15.72 2.40 23.51
C PRO A 680 16.11 2.41 22.03
N LEU A 681 17.32 2.92 21.73
CA LEU A 681 17.84 2.99 20.38
C LEU A 681 18.99 2.01 20.21
N ASP A 682 18.69 0.88 19.57
CA ASP A 682 19.68 -0.16 19.29
C ASP A 682 20.29 0.03 17.89
N PHE A 683 21.62 -0.02 17.85
CA PHE A 683 22.41 -0.02 16.62
C PHE A 683 23.05 -1.40 16.40
N ASN A 684 23.57 -1.64 15.20
CA ASN A 684 24.35 -2.84 14.94
C ASN A 684 25.58 -2.87 15.86
N GLU A 685 25.74 -3.94 16.65
CA GLU A 685 26.84 -4.14 17.61
C GLU A 685 28.23 -4.04 16.95
N GLU A 686 28.34 -4.37 15.67
CA GLU A 686 29.61 -4.30 14.93
C GLU A 686 30.01 -2.86 14.55
N LYS A 687 29.09 -1.88 14.69
CA LYS A 687 29.32 -0.51 14.25
C LYS A 687 29.65 0.40 15.45
N ASP A 688 30.84 0.99 15.41
CA ASP A 688 31.26 1.98 16.40
C ASP A 688 30.47 3.28 16.23
N MET A 689 29.59 3.55 17.19
CA MET A 689 28.78 4.77 17.24
C MET A 689 29.44 5.87 18.08
N SER A 690 30.66 5.67 18.61
CA SER A 690 31.35 6.67 19.41
C SER A 690 31.73 7.91 18.57
N ILE A 691 31.82 9.06 19.25
CA ILE A 691 32.28 10.31 18.65
C ILE A 691 33.68 10.60 19.20
N PRO A 692 34.75 10.40 18.41
CA PRO A 692 36.10 10.70 18.86
C PRO A 692 36.30 12.17 19.22
N ASP A 693 36.98 12.46 20.34
CA ASP A 693 37.28 13.82 20.85
C ASP A 693 37.90 14.75 19.80
N LYS A 694 38.69 14.19 18.87
CA LYS A 694 39.31 14.94 17.75
C LYS A 694 38.31 15.61 16.81
N TYR A 695 37.02 15.25 16.89
CA TYR A 695 35.93 15.83 16.11
C TYR A 695 35.05 16.80 16.90
N LEU A 696 35.21 16.85 18.22
CA LEU A 696 34.47 17.75 19.09
C LEU A 696 35.10 19.16 19.08
N ILE A 697 34.28 20.16 19.37
CA ILE A 697 34.74 21.53 19.64
C ILE A 697 35.63 21.49 20.88
N LYS A 698 36.82 22.10 20.79
CA LYS A 698 37.71 22.24 21.94
C LYS A 698 37.27 23.45 22.78
N GLU A 699 37.00 23.25 24.07
CA GLU A 699 36.47 24.28 24.99
C GLU A 699 37.42 25.48 25.27
N ASN A 700 38.67 25.44 24.82
CA ASN A 700 39.70 26.43 25.17
C ASN A 700 40.58 26.87 23.98
N GLU A 701 39.98 27.29 22.87
CA GLU A 701 40.69 28.15 21.91
C GLU A 701 40.29 29.60 22.20
N GLU A 702 41.21 30.43 22.72
CA GLU A 702 41.05 31.89 22.62
C GLU A 702 40.80 32.20 21.15
N LEU A 703 39.60 32.69 20.84
CA LEU A 703 39.25 33.05 19.47
C LEU A 703 40.13 34.22 19.07
N GLN A 704 40.83 34.07 17.96
CA GLN A 704 41.73 35.10 17.48
C GLN A 704 40.93 36.16 16.73
N ASP A 705 41.33 37.43 16.87
CA ASP A 705 40.83 38.46 15.98
C ASP A 705 41.14 38.08 14.52
N ILE A 706 40.10 38.12 13.69
CA ILE A 706 40.18 37.85 12.27
C ILE A 706 40.21 39.18 11.55
N CYS A 707 41.28 39.42 10.79
CA CYS A 707 41.40 40.61 9.95
C CYS A 707 41.25 40.25 8.47
N ASP A 708 40.67 41.16 7.70
CA ASP A 708 40.58 41.13 6.24
C ASP A 708 39.88 39.87 5.68
N LEU A 709 38.87 39.35 6.38
CA LEU A 709 38.07 38.21 5.92
C LEU A 709 37.16 38.60 4.76
N LYS A 710 37.29 37.89 3.64
CA LYS A 710 36.37 38.03 2.51
C LYS A 710 35.05 37.31 2.82
N ILE A 711 33.95 38.06 2.74
CA ILE A 711 32.62 37.55 2.95
C ILE A 711 31.68 37.95 1.81
N THR A 712 30.76 37.07 1.47
CA THR A 712 29.59 37.39 0.64
C THR A 712 28.35 37.42 1.53
N ILE A 713 27.75 38.59 1.66
CA ILE A 713 26.45 38.81 2.33
C ILE A 713 25.35 38.60 1.29
N MET A 714 24.34 37.82 1.65
CA MET A 714 23.21 37.41 0.83
C MET A 714 21.89 37.80 1.50
N GLY A 715 20.81 37.85 0.72
CA GLY A 715 19.48 38.19 1.22
C GLY A 715 19.19 39.69 1.21
N VAL A 716 19.96 40.46 0.45
CA VAL A 716 19.74 41.90 0.27
C VAL A 716 18.56 42.13 -0.67
N GLU A 717 17.67 43.05 -0.29
CA GLU A 717 16.50 43.40 -1.10
C GLU A 717 16.92 43.91 -2.49
N LYS A 718 16.26 43.40 -3.53
CA LYS A 718 16.59 43.76 -4.92
C LYS A 718 16.47 45.27 -5.13
N GLY A 719 17.52 45.89 -5.68
CA GLY A 719 17.58 47.34 -5.90
C GLY A 719 18.16 48.15 -4.75
N LYS A 720 18.49 47.54 -3.60
CA LYS A 720 19.02 48.26 -2.41
C LYS A 720 20.46 47.88 -2.04
N ALA A 721 21.16 47.11 -2.86
CA ALA A 721 22.49 46.59 -2.51
C ALA A 721 23.52 47.71 -2.22
N GLU A 722 23.51 48.80 -2.97
CA GLU A 722 24.42 49.93 -2.76
C GLU A 722 24.09 50.71 -1.48
N GLU A 723 22.80 50.95 -1.22
CA GLU A 723 22.32 51.63 -0.02
C GLU A 723 22.68 50.83 1.25
N VAL A 724 22.40 49.52 1.23
CA VAL A 724 22.69 48.62 2.34
C VAL A 724 24.20 48.51 2.55
N ALA A 725 25.00 48.38 1.48
CA ALA A 725 26.46 48.31 1.60
C ALA A 725 27.07 49.57 2.22
N GLN A 726 26.59 50.77 1.86
CA GLN A 726 27.03 52.02 2.48
C GLN A 726 26.67 52.10 3.96
N LYS A 727 25.49 51.61 4.35
CA LYS A 727 25.07 51.53 5.76
C LYS A 727 25.90 50.53 6.55
N MET A 728 26.32 49.42 5.94
CA MET A 728 27.11 48.40 6.64
C MET A 728 28.57 48.78 6.83
N LEU A 729 29.13 49.61 5.96
CA LEU A 729 30.54 50.00 6.02
C LEU A 729 30.89 50.69 7.36
N GLY A 730 31.89 50.15 8.05
CA GLY A 730 32.42 50.65 9.32
C GLY A 730 31.58 50.31 10.56
N ASN A 731 30.41 49.69 10.39
CA ASN A 731 29.52 49.37 11.51
C ASN A 731 29.71 47.93 12.01
N PRO A 732 29.67 47.69 13.32
CA PRO A 732 29.72 46.35 13.89
C PRO A 732 28.34 45.68 13.85
N TYR A 733 28.32 44.42 13.47
CA TYR A 733 27.14 43.58 13.38
C TYR A 733 27.34 42.33 14.20
N LYS A 734 26.38 41.99 15.05
CA LYS A 734 26.45 40.77 15.86
C LYS A 734 26.17 39.56 14.98
N LEU A 735 27.06 38.56 14.98
CA LEU A 735 26.83 37.29 14.30
C LEU A 735 25.80 36.46 15.07
N PHE A 736 24.85 35.88 14.35
CA PHE A 736 23.82 35.00 14.93
C PHE A 736 23.52 33.85 13.98
N VAL A 737 22.78 32.85 14.45
CA VAL A 737 22.24 31.79 13.59
C VAL A 737 20.82 32.17 13.21
N THR A 738 20.56 32.35 11.92
CA THR A 738 19.20 32.66 11.43
C THR A 738 18.25 31.48 11.63
N GLU A 739 16.95 31.71 11.48
CA GLU A 739 15.94 30.64 11.45
C GLU A 739 16.23 29.56 10.39
N ASN A 740 16.98 29.89 9.33
CA ASN A 740 17.41 28.94 8.29
C ASN A 740 18.79 28.31 8.57
N ASN A 741 19.28 28.37 9.82
CA ASN A 741 20.61 27.91 10.23
C ASN A 741 21.75 28.42 9.32
N TRP A 742 21.52 29.59 8.75
CA TRP A 742 22.52 30.35 8.02
C TRP A 742 23.21 31.29 8.99
N LEU A 743 24.48 31.57 8.76
CA LEU A 743 25.23 32.56 9.51
C LEU A 743 24.64 33.95 9.22
N GLY A 744 23.92 34.52 10.18
CA GLY A 744 23.26 35.82 10.11
C GLY A 744 24.20 36.97 10.46
N ILE A 745 23.94 38.13 9.88
CA ILE A 745 24.69 39.37 10.16
C ILE A 745 23.76 40.53 10.53
N ASP A 746 22.64 40.71 9.81
CA ASP A 746 21.65 41.75 10.13
C ASP A 746 20.30 41.45 9.48
N GLY A 747 19.22 41.51 10.26
CA GLY A 747 17.87 41.16 9.82
C GLY A 747 17.78 39.79 9.13
N ASN A 748 17.34 39.77 7.87
CA ASN A 748 17.25 38.56 7.05
C ASN A 748 18.52 38.29 6.21
N MET A 749 19.58 39.09 6.38
CA MET A 749 20.83 38.93 5.65
C MET A 749 21.72 37.88 6.29
N SER A 750 22.40 37.11 5.45
CA SER A 750 23.27 36.01 5.86
C SER A 750 24.60 36.02 5.13
N ILE A 751 25.64 35.51 5.78
CA ILE A 751 26.96 35.32 5.22
C ILE A 751 27.03 33.96 4.54
N LYS A 752 27.62 33.93 3.36
CA LYS A 752 27.89 32.70 2.61
C LYS A 752 29.02 31.91 3.26
N GLU A 753 28.67 31.12 4.26
CA GLU A 753 29.58 30.37 5.14
C GLU A 753 30.65 29.53 4.40
N ARG A 754 30.32 28.96 3.24
CA ARG A 754 31.28 28.19 2.44
C ARG A 754 32.54 29.01 2.10
N GLU A 755 32.41 30.32 1.84
CA GLU A 755 33.53 31.19 1.49
C GLU A 755 34.52 31.37 2.65
N THR A 756 33.99 31.54 3.86
CA THR A 756 34.80 31.73 5.07
C THR A 756 35.47 30.43 5.48
N LEU A 757 34.73 29.32 5.41
CA LEU A 757 35.26 27.99 5.71
C LEU A 757 36.36 27.55 4.73
N THR A 758 36.20 27.85 3.42
CA THR A 758 37.26 27.57 2.43
C THR A 758 38.54 28.37 2.72
N SER A 759 38.42 29.49 3.42
CA SER A 759 39.53 30.33 3.89
C SER A 759 40.10 29.87 5.23
N GLY A 760 39.66 28.71 5.74
CA GLY A 760 40.09 28.14 7.03
C GLY A 760 39.43 28.78 8.26
N ILE A 761 38.39 29.60 8.06
CA ILE A 761 37.76 30.40 9.10
C ILE A 761 36.32 29.94 9.32
N ASP A 762 36.08 29.31 10.46
CA ASP A 762 34.75 28.93 10.92
C ASP A 762 34.12 30.05 11.74
N LEU A 763 33.33 30.89 11.06
CA LEU A 763 32.59 31.97 11.71
C LEU A 763 31.50 31.49 12.68
N ARG A 764 31.13 30.20 12.68
CA ARG A 764 30.22 29.68 13.72
C ARG A 764 30.86 29.68 15.11
N LYS A 765 32.20 29.67 15.20
CA LYS A 765 32.91 29.86 16.47
C LYS A 765 32.73 31.27 17.05
N TYR A 766 32.39 32.24 16.20
CA TYR A 766 32.23 33.66 16.53
C TYR A 766 30.76 34.07 16.62
N ILE A 767 29.83 33.12 16.81
CA ILE A 767 28.45 33.47 17.15
C ILE A 767 28.46 34.32 18.42
N ASP A 768 27.56 35.31 18.46
CA ASP A 768 27.49 36.36 19.46
C ASP A 768 28.63 37.41 19.45
N HIS A 769 29.65 37.24 18.62
CA HIS A 769 30.71 38.24 18.42
C HIS A 769 30.33 39.24 17.31
N HIS A 770 31.07 40.35 17.24
CA HIS A 770 30.82 41.40 16.26
C HIS A 770 31.73 41.26 15.04
N ILE A 771 31.12 41.27 13.86
CA ILE A 771 31.78 41.43 12.57
C ILE A 771 31.64 42.88 12.09
N THR A 772 32.75 43.51 11.72
CA THR A 772 32.78 44.90 11.23
C THR A 772 33.15 44.91 9.76
N ILE A 773 32.32 45.53 8.92
CA ILE A 773 32.59 45.60 7.48
C ILE A 773 33.62 46.70 7.20
N LYS A 774 34.82 46.31 6.74
CA LYS A 774 35.95 47.22 6.51
C LYS A 774 35.92 47.83 5.11
N GLU A 775 35.59 47.03 4.11
CA GLU A 775 35.59 47.45 2.70
C GLU A 775 34.48 46.76 1.92
N ILE A 776 33.83 47.48 1.00
CA ILE A 776 32.88 46.91 0.05
C ILE A 776 33.61 46.61 -1.27
N VAL A 777 33.76 45.32 -1.58
CA VAL A 777 34.38 44.85 -2.83
C VAL A 777 33.42 44.95 -4.00
N THR A 778 32.14 44.60 -3.79
CA THR A 778 31.11 44.70 -4.83
C THR A 778 29.73 44.81 -4.19
N ALA A 779 28.99 45.85 -4.55
CA ALA A 779 27.56 45.99 -4.28
C ALA A 779 26.93 46.67 -5.50
N LYS A 780 26.15 45.92 -6.29
CA LYS A 780 25.43 46.45 -7.45
C LYS A 780 23.95 46.30 -7.21
N ASN A 781 23.15 47.35 -7.42
CA ASN A 781 21.69 47.28 -7.22
C ASN A 781 20.98 46.23 -8.11
N SER A 782 21.62 45.75 -9.17
CA SER A 782 21.15 44.63 -9.99
C SER A 782 21.32 43.24 -9.33
N GLN A 783 22.04 43.16 -8.22
CA GLN A 783 22.34 41.94 -7.47
C GLN A 783 21.67 41.97 -6.09
N THR A 784 21.47 40.79 -5.50
CA THR A 784 20.91 40.59 -4.14
C THR A 784 21.99 40.17 -3.15
N ILE A 785 23.25 40.44 -3.48
CA ILE A 785 24.45 40.07 -2.72
C ILE A 785 25.39 41.26 -2.60
N ILE A 786 26.14 41.32 -1.50
CA ILE A 786 27.22 42.26 -1.25
C ILE A 786 28.48 41.45 -0.97
N LYS A 787 29.58 41.74 -1.67
CA LYS A 787 30.91 41.20 -1.35
C LYS A 787 31.68 42.23 -0.56
N ALA A 788 32.23 41.84 0.57
CA ALA A 788 32.91 42.73 1.48
C ALA A 788 34.15 42.07 2.11
N ILE A 789 35.04 42.91 2.62
CA ILE A 789 36.11 42.53 3.53
C ILE A 789 35.69 42.96 4.92
N ALA A 790 35.81 42.06 5.89
CA ALA A 790 35.34 42.28 7.25
C ALA A 790 36.36 41.79 8.28
N ASP A 791 36.32 42.42 9.45
CA ASP A 791 37.09 42.02 10.62
C ASP A 791 36.13 41.43 11.67
N VAL A 792 36.54 40.37 12.35
CA VAL A 792 35.76 39.74 13.44
C VAL A 792 36.61 39.76 14.69
N LYS A 793 36.06 40.27 15.80
CA LYS A 793 36.73 40.20 17.09
C LYS A 793 36.44 38.87 17.77
N GLY A 794 37.48 38.18 18.21
CA GLY A 794 37.40 36.92 18.97
C GLY A 794 37.14 37.14 20.45
#